data_AF-A0A947C3C2-F1
#
_entry.id   AF-A0A947C3C2-F1
#
_cell.length_a   1.000
_cell.length_b   1.000
_cell.length_c   1.000
_cell.angle_alpha   90.00
_cell.angle_beta   90.00
_cell.angle_gamma   90.00
#
_symmetry.space_group_name_H-M   'P 1'
#
loop_
_entity.id
_entity.type
_entity.pdbx_description
1 polymer ?
#
loop_
_entity_poly.entity_id
_entity_poly.type
_entity_poly.pdbx_seq_one_letter_code
_entity_poly.pdbx_strand_id
1 'polypeptide(L)'
;MRLVWLFLVTLVLTPALLSAQADKPQVKVTAVFDGPSPVFDQIIEDLSREIRTQLSDRFDVELVPLSFDGDWTAEGVERQLDEAYSNPDISVVFGFGYLAVRAVAARKGLPKPTILPFVIEARKQGLPRRGDVSGKRNLSYISEEFDISDEADWLGKVAGSKSIVLLTEDSQRDMVSTVTGAGQVRVVSGAPTVEALLAAIPSNADAIILSVMRQLSIADRVRLLDHITKRRLPIIAIGPNRLDQRAMKSIRSPNNSARRAQRAALNLDLILEGRPAAQIHVDFEERQELLINMQAARAIGVRPSYETLLEADVVNEEEASEENRIGMNVAMKEAVDQNLDLLVSERFVEAGEEGVKVDRGPLLPQGGLQVGVVYQDPDRILVGGQVAEWQATTFARASQSLYSERAWTRFMSRRHAQEGREYGYFTDVLDIMLSTGTGYVGVLRAEAQERIQRRNIQLTREYLELARLRLEVGVANASELYRWQITLAENQSSVVNARAVVEQSKIELNRVLNRPSERPIAPVDLPIDDAGRTRAPDDPISKYMNDPWSFERLRDFMVQEGLRNSPEARQVEARRAAQQRIHEGRGRELWLPEFFVEGGIQHDFWRDGEGATVPEPNPLGIPQPDKFGWDVGLFLAIPLSRGGSGVAEMRRAAVLVERLAAVFDRVAQNIDTGVRTELYNAAAAMASVGLTRKAAVAAANNLVLVTDLYRRGKVDIITL
;
A
#
# COMPACT_ATOMS: atom_id res chain seq x y z
N MET A 1 3.22 -83.94 18.28
CA MET A 1 4.66 -83.60 18.13
C MET A 1 4.78 -82.18 17.59
N ARG A 2 5.35 -81.29 18.42
CA ARG A 2 6.21 -80.16 18.05
C ARG A 2 5.76 -79.27 16.88
N LEU A 3 4.87 -78.30 17.15
CA LEU A 3 4.89 -76.93 16.58
C LEU A 3 3.76 -76.02 17.12
N VAL A 4 3.24 -76.25 18.33
CA VAL A 4 2.18 -75.43 18.97
C VAL A 4 2.65 -74.79 20.29
N TRP A 5 3.92 -74.94 20.65
CA TRP A 5 4.47 -74.55 21.96
C TRP A 5 5.42 -73.34 21.94
N LEU A 6 5.36 -72.49 20.90
CA LEU A 6 6.21 -71.30 20.78
C LEU A 6 5.45 -69.98 20.55
N PHE A 7 4.11 -70.00 20.68
CA PHE A 7 3.27 -68.80 20.63
C PHE A 7 2.62 -68.44 21.98
N LEU A 8 2.97 -69.15 23.06
CA LEU A 8 2.31 -69.04 24.37
C LEU A 8 3.24 -68.54 25.50
N VAL A 9 4.41 -67.98 25.17
CA VAL A 9 5.38 -67.44 26.16
C VAL A 9 5.76 -65.97 25.90
N THR A 10 5.21 -65.31 24.87
CA THR A 10 5.32 -63.85 24.69
C THR A 10 4.00 -63.11 24.97
N LEU A 11 3.19 -63.65 25.88
CA LEU A 11 1.98 -63.02 26.42
C LEU A 11 2.09 -62.75 27.94
N VAL A 12 3.31 -62.52 28.44
CA VAL A 12 3.59 -62.07 29.81
C VAL A 12 4.77 -61.10 29.76
N LEU A 13 4.50 -59.86 29.33
CA LEU A 13 5.25 -58.62 29.62
C LEU A 13 4.70 -57.47 28.75
N THR A 14 3.38 -57.27 28.78
CA THR A 14 2.81 -55.94 28.52
C THR A 14 2.57 -55.29 29.88
N PRO A 15 3.39 -54.32 30.32
CA PRO A 15 2.89 -53.42 31.33
C PRO A 15 1.71 -52.70 30.69
N ALA A 16 0.52 -52.92 31.22
CA ALA A 16 -0.59 -52.02 31.02
C ALA A 16 -0.11 -50.65 31.55
N LEU A 17 0.39 -49.81 30.65
CA LEU A 17 0.34 -48.36 30.79
C LEU A 17 -1.13 -47.96 30.66
N LEU A 18 -1.93 -48.39 31.63
CA LEU A 18 -3.06 -47.61 32.08
C LEU A 18 -2.43 -46.31 32.56
N SER A 19 -2.60 -45.25 31.78
CA SER A 19 -2.48 -43.89 32.28
C SER A 19 -3.32 -43.81 33.54
N ALA A 20 -2.68 -43.92 34.70
CA ALA A 20 -3.21 -43.35 35.90
C ALA A 20 -3.33 -41.85 35.59
N GLN A 21 -4.51 -41.42 35.15
CA GLN A 21 -4.96 -40.07 35.45
C GLN A 21 -4.94 -40.01 36.97
N ALA A 22 -3.80 -39.58 37.53
CA ALA A 22 -3.76 -39.14 38.90
C ALA A 22 -4.84 -38.05 39.00
N ASP A 23 -5.83 -38.26 39.86
CA ASP A 23 -6.82 -37.23 40.16
C ASP A 23 -6.07 -35.95 40.48
N LYS A 24 -6.29 -34.92 39.66
CA LYS A 24 -5.63 -33.63 39.83
C LYS A 24 -6.09 -33.07 41.18
N PRO A 25 -5.18 -32.62 42.05
CA PRO A 25 -5.58 -32.00 43.30
C PRO A 25 -6.56 -30.86 43.03
N GLN A 26 -7.74 -30.93 43.65
CA GLN A 26 -8.76 -29.91 43.56
C GLN A 26 -8.37 -28.72 44.44
N VAL A 27 -8.33 -27.52 43.87
CA VAL A 27 -7.98 -26.28 44.56
C VAL A 27 -9.14 -25.31 44.40
N LYS A 28 -9.82 -25.02 45.51
CA LYS A 28 -10.88 -24.00 45.53
C LYS A 28 -10.30 -22.64 45.86
N VAL A 29 -10.56 -21.66 45.02
CA VAL A 29 -10.15 -20.27 45.19
C VAL A 29 -11.38 -19.36 45.19
N THR A 30 -11.28 -18.16 45.75
CA THR A 30 -12.37 -17.18 45.73
C THR A 30 -11.86 -15.80 45.35
N ALA A 31 -12.78 -14.88 45.03
CA ALA A 31 -12.48 -13.50 44.69
C ALA A 31 -13.34 -12.52 45.52
N VAL A 32 -12.70 -11.46 46.02
CA VAL A 32 -13.32 -10.36 46.77
C VAL A 32 -13.26 -9.09 45.95
N PHE A 33 -14.37 -8.36 45.85
CA PHE A 33 -14.48 -7.13 45.04
C PHE A 33 -14.97 -5.93 45.84
N ASP A 34 -14.56 -4.73 45.41
CA ASP A 34 -15.11 -3.46 45.92
C ASP A 34 -16.63 -3.36 45.67
N GLY A 35 -17.12 -3.77 44.50
CA GLY A 35 -18.54 -3.76 44.12
C GLY A 35 -18.80 -4.19 42.68
N PRO A 36 -20.07 -4.24 42.21
CA PRO A 36 -20.41 -4.70 40.87
C PRO A 36 -19.82 -3.77 39.81
N SER A 37 -19.12 -4.35 38.83
CA SER A 37 -18.43 -3.61 37.77
C SER A 37 -18.16 -4.51 36.57
N PRO A 38 -18.56 -4.11 35.34
CA PRO A 38 -18.23 -4.83 34.11
C PRO A 38 -16.71 -5.02 33.91
N VAL A 39 -15.88 -4.16 34.51
CA VAL A 39 -14.42 -4.28 34.45
C VAL A 39 -13.93 -5.45 35.32
N PHE A 40 -14.54 -5.68 36.48
CA PHE A 40 -14.15 -6.79 37.36
C PHE A 40 -14.61 -8.13 36.81
N ASP A 41 -15.80 -8.18 36.19
CA ASP A 41 -16.30 -9.38 35.51
C ASP A 41 -15.29 -9.85 34.44
N GLN A 42 -14.81 -8.93 33.59
CA GLN A 42 -13.81 -9.23 32.57
C GLN A 42 -12.48 -9.72 33.15
N ILE A 43 -12.01 -9.10 34.24
CA ILE A 43 -10.75 -9.48 34.90
C ILE A 43 -10.82 -10.93 35.43
N ILE A 44 -11.97 -11.34 35.98
CA ILE A 44 -12.16 -12.71 36.46
C ILE A 44 -12.22 -13.72 35.32
N GLU A 45 -12.87 -13.39 34.21
CA GLU A 45 -12.87 -14.25 33.04
C GLU A 45 -11.44 -14.47 32.52
N ASP A 46 -10.65 -13.40 32.43
CA ASP A 46 -9.26 -13.47 31.96
C ASP A 46 -8.38 -14.27 32.93
N LEU A 47 -8.51 -14.04 34.24
CA LEU A 47 -7.80 -14.83 35.26
C LEU A 47 -8.20 -16.31 35.20
N SER A 48 -9.49 -16.62 35.06
CA SER A 48 -9.99 -17.99 34.99
C SER A 48 -9.46 -18.71 33.74
N ARG A 49 -9.41 -18.01 32.60
CA ARG A 49 -8.83 -18.52 31.36
C ARG A 49 -7.36 -18.84 31.52
N GLU A 50 -6.62 -17.97 32.18
CA GLU A 50 -5.18 -18.11 32.34
C GLU A 50 -4.80 -19.18 33.36
N ILE A 51 -5.56 -19.30 34.46
CA ILE A 51 -5.44 -20.42 35.41
C ILE A 51 -5.68 -21.75 34.69
N ARG A 52 -6.72 -21.87 33.87
CA ARG A 52 -6.97 -23.08 33.08
C ARG A 52 -5.82 -23.34 32.09
N THR A 53 -5.29 -22.31 31.45
CA THR A 53 -4.25 -22.48 30.43
C THR A 53 -2.92 -22.95 31.03
N GLN A 54 -2.53 -22.40 32.18
CA GLN A 54 -1.24 -22.70 32.81
C GLN A 54 -1.28 -23.90 33.76
N LEU A 55 -2.34 -24.04 34.56
CA LEU A 55 -2.39 -25.01 35.66
C LEU A 55 -3.18 -26.28 35.32
N SER A 56 -3.96 -26.33 34.22
CA SER A 56 -4.85 -27.47 33.94
C SER A 56 -4.14 -28.80 33.81
N ASP A 57 -2.85 -28.84 33.45
CA ASP A 57 -2.09 -30.08 33.39
C ASP A 57 -1.87 -30.70 34.79
N ARG A 58 -1.93 -29.90 35.86
CA ARG A 58 -1.48 -30.27 37.22
C ARG A 58 -2.53 -30.13 38.31
N PHE A 59 -3.42 -29.13 38.23
CA PHE A 59 -4.41 -28.81 39.24
C PHE A 59 -5.80 -28.66 38.61
N ASP A 60 -6.84 -28.99 39.36
CA ASP A 60 -8.22 -28.64 39.01
C ASP A 60 -8.67 -27.46 39.90
N VAL A 61 -8.71 -26.25 39.32
CA VAL A 61 -8.96 -25.01 40.06
C VAL A 61 -10.40 -24.56 39.89
N GLU A 62 -11.14 -24.48 41.01
CA GLU A 62 -12.53 -24.06 41.06
C GLU A 62 -12.66 -22.67 41.70
N LEU A 63 -13.33 -21.73 41.02
CA LEU A 63 -13.62 -20.40 41.56
C LEU A 63 -14.97 -20.42 42.30
N VAL A 64 -14.93 -20.34 43.64
CA VAL A 64 -16.11 -20.43 44.51
C VAL A 64 -16.65 -19.03 44.79
N PRO A 65 -17.92 -18.73 44.45
CA PRO A 65 -18.55 -17.44 44.75
C PRO A 65 -18.80 -17.28 46.26
N LEU A 66 -18.77 -16.04 46.74
CA LEU A 66 -19.12 -15.67 48.12
C LEU A 66 -20.62 -15.37 48.24
N SER A 67 -21.13 -15.34 49.48
CA SER A 67 -22.55 -15.11 49.78
C SER A 67 -22.96 -13.63 49.69
N PHE A 68 -21.98 -12.71 49.69
CA PHE A 68 -22.20 -11.27 49.62
C PHE A 68 -21.45 -10.65 48.45
N ASP A 69 -22.13 -9.83 47.66
CA ASP A 69 -21.49 -8.96 46.67
C ASP A 69 -20.91 -7.70 47.35
N GLY A 70 -19.88 -7.12 46.75
CA GLY A 70 -19.38 -5.81 47.16
C GLY A 70 -20.41 -4.70 46.90
N ASP A 71 -20.45 -3.69 47.76
CA ASP A 71 -21.41 -2.57 47.71
C ASP A 71 -20.72 -1.20 47.58
N TRP A 72 -19.45 -1.20 47.17
CA TRP A 72 -18.55 -0.03 47.12
C TRP A 72 -18.26 0.60 48.49
N THR A 73 -18.44 -0.16 49.59
CA THR A 73 -18.11 0.28 50.96
C THR A 73 -17.02 -0.58 51.60
N ALA A 74 -16.27 0.01 52.55
CA ALA A 74 -15.24 -0.72 53.30
C ALA A 74 -15.84 -1.86 54.13
N GLU A 75 -17.03 -1.67 54.70
CA GLU A 75 -17.72 -2.68 55.51
C GLU A 75 -18.19 -3.88 54.68
N GLY A 76 -18.62 -3.66 53.44
CA GLY A 76 -18.96 -4.74 52.50
C GLY A 76 -17.76 -5.60 52.13
N VAL A 77 -16.60 -4.99 51.90
CA VAL A 77 -15.35 -5.69 51.60
C VAL A 77 -14.83 -6.50 52.79
N GLU A 78 -14.88 -5.94 54.01
CA GLU A 78 -14.44 -6.66 55.21
C GLU A 78 -15.30 -7.92 55.47
N ARG A 79 -16.62 -7.83 55.24
CA ARG A 79 -17.52 -8.99 55.33
C ARG A 79 -17.16 -10.10 54.34
N GLN A 80 -16.86 -9.75 53.09
CA GLN A 80 -16.42 -10.73 52.07
C GLN A 80 -15.09 -11.40 52.47
N LEU A 81 -14.12 -10.63 52.98
CA LEU A 81 -12.83 -11.18 53.44
C LEU A 81 -13.02 -12.13 54.63
N ASP A 82 -13.89 -11.81 55.58
CA ASP A 82 -14.16 -12.67 56.73
C ASP A 82 -14.83 -13.99 56.32
N GLU A 83 -15.75 -13.97 55.36
CA GLU A 83 -16.33 -15.18 54.76
C GLU A 83 -15.26 -16.02 54.05
N ALA A 84 -14.44 -15.40 53.20
CA ALA A 84 -13.38 -16.08 52.44
C ALA A 84 -12.34 -16.75 53.36
N TYR A 85 -11.97 -16.08 54.47
CA TYR A 85 -10.99 -16.62 55.41
C TYR A 85 -11.55 -17.67 56.37
N SER A 86 -12.84 -17.63 56.70
CA SER A 86 -13.48 -18.59 57.61
C SER A 86 -13.91 -19.89 56.93
N ASN A 87 -14.17 -19.89 55.62
CA ASN A 87 -14.61 -21.07 54.88
C ASN A 87 -13.47 -22.11 54.68
N PRO A 88 -13.48 -23.31 55.29
CA PRO A 88 -12.36 -24.26 55.24
C PRO A 88 -12.03 -24.79 53.83
N ASP A 89 -12.97 -24.74 52.90
CA ASP A 89 -12.79 -25.25 51.54
C ASP A 89 -11.91 -24.34 50.68
N ILE A 90 -11.91 -23.03 50.96
CA ILE A 90 -11.15 -22.04 50.17
C ILE A 90 -9.67 -22.11 50.53
N SER A 91 -8.82 -22.39 49.54
CA SER A 91 -7.37 -22.51 49.67
C SER A 91 -6.62 -21.20 49.44
N VAL A 92 -7.08 -20.36 48.50
CA VAL A 92 -6.46 -19.07 48.15
C VAL A 92 -7.54 -18.01 47.92
N VAL A 93 -7.25 -16.77 48.32
CA VAL A 93 -8.16 -15.62 48.17
C VAL A 93 -7.56 -14.61 47.18
N PHE A 94 -8.32 -14.20 46.17
CA PHE A 94 -7.97 -13.08 45.31
C PHE A 94 -8.69 -11.80 45.74
N GLY A 95 -7.98 -10.68 45.88
CA GLY A 95 -8.58 -9.38 46.20
C GLY A 95 -8.48 -8.40 45.04
N PHE A 96 -9.62 -7.83 44.64
CA PHE A 96 -9.74 -6.90 43.52
C PHE A 96 -10.37 -5.58 43.95
N GLY A 97 -9.72 -4.48 43.57
CA GLY A 97 -10.20 -3.13 43.86
C GLY A 97 -9.43 -2.45 44.99
N TYR A 98 -9.62 -1.13 45.08
CA TYR A 98 -8.89 -0.27 46.00
C TYR A 98 -9.30 -0.51 47.46
N LEU A 99 -10.59 -0.76 47.71
CA LEU A 99 -11.09 -1.04 49.07
C LEU A 99 -10.61 -2.42 49.54
N ALA A 100 -10.62 -3.44 48.66
CA ALA A 100 -10.07 -4.77 48.93
C ALA A 100 -8.58 -4.72 49.30
N VAL A 101 -7.78 -3.96 48.55
CA VAL A 101 -6.34 -3.79 48.83
C VAL A 101 -6.13 -3.13 50.19
N ARG A 102 -6.88 -2.06 50.51
CA ARG A 102 -6.78 -1.37 51.80
C ARG A 102 -7.18 -2.25 52.98
N ALA A 103 -8.24 -3.04 52.85
CA ALA A 103 -8.68 -3.98 53.89
C ALA A 103 -7.60 -5.04 54.17
N VAL A 104 -7.02 -5.64 53.12
CA VAL A 104 -5.92 -6.62 53.26
C VAL A 104 -4.65 -5.98 53.84
N ALA A 105 -4.35 -4.73 53.49
CA ALA A 105 -3.23 -3.97 54.05
C ALA A 105 -3.41 -3.73 55.56
N ALA A 106 -4.61 -3.35 56.00
CA ALA A 106 -4.93 -3.04 57.39
C ALA A 106 -4.90 -4.26 58.34
N ARG A 107 -5.11 -5.48 57.82
CA ARG A 107 -5.11 -6.71 58.62
C ARG A 107 -3.70 -7.07 59.12
N LYS A 108 -3.56 -7.35 60.43
CA LYS A 108 -2.26 -7.73 61.04
C LYS A 108 -1.68 -9.04 60.49
N GLY A 109 -2.52 -9.99 60.10
CA GLY A 109 -2.10 -11.28 59.54
C GLY A 109 -3.17 -11.85 58.62
N LEU A 110 -2.76 -12.71 57.68
CA LEU A 110 -3.65 -13.35 56.71
C LEU A 110 -3.72 -14.85 57.00
N PRO A 111 -4.90 -15.42 57.30
CA PRO A 111 -5.05 -16.85 57.62
C PRO A 111 -4.68 -17.75 56.45
N LYS A 112 -4.92 -17.28 55.22
CA LYS A 112 -4.72 -18.02 53.97
C LYS A 112 -3.94 -17.21 52.96
N PRO A 113 -3.21 -17.85 52.03
CA PRO A 113 -2.59 -17.17 50.91
C PRO A 113 -3.60 -16.24 50.21
N THR A 114 -3.23 -14.98 50.11
CA THR A 114 -4.02 -13.92 49.48
C THR A 114 -3.17 -13.30 48.38
N ILE A 115 -3.73 -13.25 47.17
CA ILE A 115 -3.10 -12.64 46.00
C ILE A 115 -3.89 -11.38 45.67
N LEU A 116 -3.20 -10.23 45.57
CA LEU A 116 -3.79 -8.98 45.10
C LEU A 116 -3.29 -8.69 43.69
N PRO A 117 -4.05 -9.03 42.62
CA PRO A 117 -3.52 -8.98 41.26
C PRO A 117 -3.42 -7.56 40.67
N PHE A 118 -4.13 -6.62 41.27
CA PHE A 118 -4.19 -5.24 40.80
C PHE A 118 -3.93 -4.30 41.98
N VAL A 119 -2.66 -4.00 42.22
CA VAL A 119 -2.26 -2.98 43.18
C VAL A 119 -1.57 -1.85 42.43
N ILE A 120 -1.99 -0.62 42.71
CA ILE A 120 -1.37 0.60 42.23
C ILE A 120 -0.68 1.26 43.43
N GLU A 121 0.60 1.58 43.35
CA GLU A 121 1.31 2.29 44.43
C GLU A 121 1.23 1.56 45.79
N ALA A 122 1.62 0.28 45.85
CA ALA A 122 1.49 -0.57 47.05
C ALA A 122 1.97 0.10 48.34
N ARG A 123 3.10 0.80 48.30
CA ARG A 123 3.67 1.50 49.46
C ARG A 123 2.75 2.63 49.97
N LYS A 124 2.15 3.42 49.06
CA LYS A 124 1.20 4.48 49.42
C LYS A 124 -0.11 3.92 49.98
N GLN A 125 -0.47 2.70 49.59
CA GLN A 125 -1.64 1.98 50.12
C GLN A 125 -1.37 1.23 51.43
N GLY A 126 -0.15 1.28 51.97
CA GLY A 126 0.21 0.66 53.25
C GLY A 126 0.49 -0.85 53.17
N LEU A 127 0.72 -1.41 51.98
CA LEU A 127 1.16 -2.79 51.84
C LEU A 127 2.64 -2.95 52.25
N PRO A 128 2.99 -4.06 52.94
CA PRO A 128 4.36 -4.32 53.34
C PRO A 128 5.22 -4.73 52.14
N ARG A 129 6.47 -4.23 52.09
CA ARG A 129 7.46 -4.57 51.06
C ARG A 129 8.83 -4.75 51.71
N ARG A 130 9.55 -5.81 51.33
CA ARG A 130 10.94 -6.08 51.73
C ARG A 130 11.76 -6.40 50.48
N GLY A 131 12.40 -5.40 49.89
CA GLY A 131 13.04 -5.53 48.57
C GLY A 131 11.99 -5.63 47.46
N ASP A 132 12.08 -6.70 46.68
CA ASP A 132 11.21 -7.07 45.56
C ASP A 132 10.05 -7.99 45.97
N VAL A 133 9.89 -8.32 47.25
CA VAL A 133 8.82 -9.21 47.76
C VAL A 133 7.95 -8.53 48.82
N SER A 134 6.78 -9.10 49.13
CA SER A 134 5.88 -8.57 50.18
C SER A 134 6.47 -8.71 51.59
N GLY A 135 7.20 -9.81 51.86
CA GLY A 135 7.72 -10.15 53.18
C GLY A 135 6.65 -10.50 54.23
N LYS A 136 5.34 -10.35 53.95
CA LYS A 136 4.23 -10.69 54.85
C LYS A 136 3.73 -12.09 54.56
N ARG A 137 3.64 -12.93 55.61
CA ARG A 137 3.16 -14.31 55.50
C ARG A 137 1.80 -14.33 54.82
N ASN A 138 1.63 -15.24 53.86
CA ASN A 138 0.40 -15.44 53.10
C ASN A 138 -0.03 -14.24 52.23
N LEU A 139 0.85 -13.28 51.94
CA LEU A 139 0.54 -12.18 51.03
C LEU A 139 1.44 -12.23 49.79
N SER A 140 0.83 -12.25 48.62
CA SER A 140 1.45 -11.87 47.35
C SER A 140 0.61 -10.76 46.73
N TYR A 141 1.26 -9.82 46.04
CA TYR A 141 0.55 -8.80 45.30
C TYR A 141 1.34 -8.45 44.04
N ILE A 142 0.65 -7.86 43.07
CA ILE A 142 1.22 -7.41 41.81
C ILE A 142 1.06 -5.89 41.82
N SER A 143 2.11 -5.22 42.28
CA SER A 143 2.17 -3.78 42.40
C SER A 143 2.80 -3.16 41.17
N GLU A 144 2.08 -2.19 40.65
CA GLU A 144 2.59 -1.24 39.69
C GLU A 144 2.97 0.05 40.41
N GLU A 145 4.08 0.64 39.99
CA GLU A 145 4.41 2.04 40.27
C GLU A 145 3.80 2.85 39.12
N PHE A 146 2.72 3.58 39.42
CA PHE A 146 1.88 4.20 38.40
C PHE A 146 2.14 5.71 38.41
N ASP A 147 2.81 6.18 37.37
CA ASP A 147 3.12 7.60 37.18
C ASP A 147 2.30 8.19 36.04
N ILE A 148 1.58 9.28 36.34
CA ILE A 148 0.80 10.06 35.37
C ILE A 148 1.69 11.11 34.65
N SER A 149 2.91 11.33 35.13
CA SER A 149 3.87 12.22 34.51
C SER A 149 4.16 11.80 33.06
N ASP A 150 4.14 10.51 32.73
CA ASP A 150 4.36 10.00 31.38
C ASP A 150 3.33 10.52 30.36
N GLU A 151 2.04 10.52 30.73
CA GLU A 151 0.99 11.10 29.89
C GLU A 151 1.15 12.62 29.72
N ALA A 152 1.54 13.31 30.79
CA ALA A 152 1.72 14.75 30.80
C ALA A 152 2.94 15.17 29.97
N ASP A 153 4.07 14.48 30.13
CA ASP A 153 5.31 14.69 29.40
C ASP A 153 5.09 14.49 27.91
N TRP A 154 4.31 13.48 27.51
CA TRP A 154 4.00 13.30 26.11
C TRP A 154 3.14 14.43 25.54
N LEU A 155 2.09 14.86 26.26
CA LEU A 155 1.26 15.99 25.85
C LEU A 155 2.10 17.27 25.73
N GLY A 156 3.07 17.48 26.62
CA GLY A 156 4.05 18.55 26.52
C GLY A 156 4.95 18.43 25.28
N LYS A 157 5.51 17.25 25.01
CA LYS A 157 6.44 17.01 23.89
C LYS A 157 5.76 17.08 22.52
N VAL A 158 4.58 16.49 22.35
CA VAL A 158 3.94 16.32 21.03
C VAL A 158 2.86 17.37 20.76
N ALA A 159 2.10 17.78 21.76
CA ALA A 159 1.04 18.79 21.59
C ALA A 159 1.46 20.19 22.08
N GLY A 160 2.63 20.33 22.73
CA GLY A 160 3.10 21.61 23.27
C GLY A 160 2.29 22.12 24.46
N SER A 161 1.49 21.24 25.09
CA SER A 161 0.56 21.58 26.17
C SER A 161 1.29 21.93 27.46
N LYS A 162 0.79 22.93 28.20
CA LYS A 162 1.35 23.42 29.46
C LYS A 162 0.35 23.35 30.62
N SER A 163 -0.94 23.48 30.35
CA SER A 163 -2.02 23.41 31.33
C SER A 163 -2.82 22.12 31.17
N ILE A 164 -2.22 21.04 31.65
CA ILE A 164 -2.76 19.69 31.54
C ILE A 164 -3.65 19.39 32.74
N VAL A 165 -4.86 18.88 32.48
CA VAL A 165 -5.80 18.46 33.53
C VAL A 165 -6.10 16.97 33.45
N LEU A 166 -6.21 16.32 34.60
CA LEU A 166 -6.66 14.93 34.71
C LEU A 166 -8.15 14.91 35.04
N LEU A 167 -8.96 14.51 34.08
CA LEU A 167 -10.42 14.42 34.21
C LEU A 167 -10.82 13.04 34.73
N THR A 168 -11.55 13.00 35.85
CA THR A 168 -12.00 11.75 36.50
C THR A 168 -13.41 11.86 37.09
N GLU A 169 -14.03 10.72 37.43
CA GLU A 169 -15.28 10.66 38.20
C GLU A 169 -15.04 10.96 39.69
N ASP A 170 -16.03 11.52 40.38
CA ASP A 170 -15.93 11.85 41.81
C ASP A 170 -15.59 10.64 42.70
N SER A 171 -16.14 9.46 42.39
CA SER A 171 -15.87 8.21 43.11
C SER A 171 -14.41 7.75 43.04
N GLN A 172 -13.63 8.28 42.11
CA GLN A 172 -12.23 7.90 41.89
C GLN A 172 -11.24 8.99 42.29
N ARG A 173 -11.72 10.14 42.78
CA ARG A 173 -10.89 11.30 43.13
C ARG A 173 -9.76 10.92 44.09
N ASP A 174 -10.08 10.19 45.15
CA ASP A 174 -9.10 9.82 46.17
C ASP A 174 -8.04 8.86 45.63
N MET A 175 -8.44 7.85 44.86
CA MET A 175 -7.52 6.92 44.20
C MET A 175 -6.58 7.67 43.25
N VAL A 176 -7.13 8.51 42.38
CA VAL A 176 -6.36 9.27 41.39
C VAL A 176 -5.37 10.24 42.06
N SER A 177 -5.72 10.80 43.22
CA SER A 177 -4.81 11.68 43.96
C SER A 177 -3.53 10.97 44.43
N THR A 178 -3.55 9.64 44.57
CA THR A 178 -2.37 8.85 44.98
C THR A 178 -1.30 8.73 43.89
N VAL A 179 -1.67 8.94 42.63
CA VAL A 179 -0.82 8.73 41.45
C VAL A 179 -0.38 10.02 40.74
N THR A 180 -0.98 11.18 41.05
CA THR A 180 -0.65 12.43 40.36
C THR A 180 0.59 13.18 40.87
N GLY A 181 1.20 12.73 41.96
CA GLY A 181 2.30 13.44 42.62
C GLY A 181 1.92 14.87 43.06
N ALA A 182 2.74 15.49 43.91
CA ALA A 182 2.53 16.88 44.28
C ALA A 182 3.14 17.81 43.21
N GLY A 183 2.40 18.13 42.14
CA GLY A 183 2.66 19.39 41.41
C GLY A 183 2.62 19.44 39.87
N GLN A 184 2.41 18.35 39.11
CA GLN A 184 2.48 18.42 37.63
C GLN A 184 1.13 18.45 36.90
N VAL A 185 0.07 17.81 37.44
CA VAL A 185 -1.23 17.71 36.75
C VAL A 185 -2.37 18.06 37.70
N ARG A 186 -3.28 18.96 37.28
CA ARG A 186 -4.45 19.33 38.08
C ARG A 186 -5.56 18.29 37.93
N VAL A 187 -5.93 17.63 39.03
CA VAL A 187 -7.08 16.71 39.06
C VAL A 187 -8.38 17.50 39.07
N VAL A 188 -9.27 17.21 38.13
CA VAL A 188 -10.64 17.73 38.07
C VAL A 188 -11.61 16.57 38.02
N SER A 189 -12.71 16.68 38.76
CA SER A 189 -13.71 15.63 38.84
C SER A 189 -15.13 16.17 38.89
N GLY A 190 -16.06 15.32 38.46
CA GLY A 190 -17.48 15.57 38.54
C GLY A 190 -18.29 14.27 38.59
N ALA A 191 -19.60 14.42 38.75
CA ALA A 191 -20.56 13.31 38.69
C ALA A 191 -20.48 12.58 37.34
N PRO A 192 -20.87 11.29 37.24
CA PRO A 192 -20.76 10.47 36.03
C PRO A 192 -21.82 10.85 34.97
N THR A 193 -21.80 12.11 34.52
CA THR A 193 -22.65 12.68 33.46
C THR A 193 -21.80 13.57 32.54
N VAL A 194 -22.19 13.72 31.27
CA VAL A 194 -21.41 14.48 30.28
C VAL A 194 -21.31 15.96 30.69
N GLU A 195 -22.41 16.54 31.17
CA GLU A 195 -22.52 17.94 31.53
C GLU A 195 -21.63 18.29 32.73
N ALA A 196 -21.64 17.46 33.78
CA ALA A 196 -20.83 17.68 34.97
C ALA A 196 -19.32 17.57 34.66
N LEU A 197 -18.93 16.58 33.85
CA LEU A 197 -17.53 16.38 33.46
C LEU A 197 -17.03 17.52 32.55
N LEU A 198 -17.86 18.02 31.62
CA LEU A 198 -17.51 19.17 30.78
C LEU A 198 -17.38 20.47 31.57
N ALA A 199 -18.22 20.66 32.59
CA ALA A 199 -18.18 21.83 33.48
C ALA A 199 -16.96 21.81 34.41
N ALA A 200 -16.44 20.63 34.75
CA ALA A 200 -15.25 20.47 35.58
C ALA A 200 -13.95 20.86 34.86
N ILE A 201 -13.94 20.90 33.52
CA ILE A 201 -12.76 21.27 32.72
C ILE A 201 -12.54 22.79 32.79
N PRO A 202 -11.41 23.28 33.33
CA PRO A 202 -11.10 24.71 33.38
C PRO A 202 -10.97 25.32 32.00
N SER A 203 -11.33 26.60 31.85
CA SER A 203 -11.23 27.32 30.57
C SER A 203 -9.80 27.54 30.08
N ASN A 204 -8.81 27.42 30.97
CA ASN A 204 -7.39 27.57 30.66
C ASN A 204 -6.68 26.23 30.38
N ALA A 205 -7.39 25.10 30.44
CA ALA A 205 -6.81 23.81 30.11
C ALA A 205 -6.50 23.71 28.61
N ASP A 206 -5.31 23.24 28.26
CA ASP A 206 -4.85 23.08 26.88
C ASP A 206 -4.61 21.61 26.48
N ALA A 207 -4.74 20.67 27.41
CA ALA A 207 -4.88 19.23 27.15
C ALA A 207 -5.51 18.48 28.32
N ILE A 208 -6.02 17.29 28.03
CA ILE A 208 -6.73 16.44 29.00
C ILE A 208 -6.10 15.05 29.05
N ILE A 209 -5.78 14.61 30.26
CA ILE A 209 -5.58 13.21 30.58
C ILE A 209 -6.93 12.67 31.04
N LEU A 210 -7.44 11.65 30.36
CA LEU A 210 -8.72 11.04 30.67
C LEU A 210 -8.50 9.78 31.51
N SER A 211 -9.02 9.79 32.74
CA SER A 211 -8.96 8.61 33.62
C SER A 211 -9.91 7.50 33.14
N VAL A 212 -9.82 6.34 33.79
CA VAL A 212 -10.74 5.22 33.56
C VAL A 212 -12.12 5.59 34.11
N MET A 213 -13.00 6.12 33.27
CA MET A 213 -14.41 6.32 33.63
C MET A 213 -15.03 4.94 33.92
N ARG A 214 -15.43 4.64 35.16
CA ARG A 214 -15.97 3.32 35.58
C ARG A 214 -17.50 3.30 35.60
N GLN A 215 -18.14 4.44 35.85
CA GLN A 215 -19.60 4.55 36.00
C GLN A 215 -20.29 5.11 34.74
N LEU A 216 -19.65 6.03 34.02
CA LEU A 216 -20.21 6.66 32.81
C LEU A 216 -20.48 5.63 31.71
N SER A 217 -21.61 5.70 30.99
CA SER A 217 -21.91 4.76 29.90
C SER A 217 -21.00 4.92 28.67
N ILE A 218 -20.89 3.91 27.80
CA ILE A 218 -20.08 3.99 26.57
C ILE A 218 -20.57 5.10 25.63
N ALA A 219 -21.89 5.22 25.44
CA ALA A 219 -22.48 6.25 24.59
C ALA A 219 -22.17 7.66 25.10
N ASP A 220 -22.22 7.87 26.42
CA ASP A 220 -21.94 9.17 27.05
C ASP A 220 -20.47 9.55 26.96
N ARG A 221 -19.57 8.57 27.03
CA ARG A 221 -18.13 8.78 26.83
C ARG A 221 -17.82 9.29 25.42
N VAL A 222 -18.44 8.71 24.38
CA VAL A 222 -18.27 9.18 22.99
C VAL A 222 -18.79 10.62 22.85
N ARG A 223 -19.95 10.92 23.45
CA ARG A 223 -20.50 12.30 23.45
C ARG A 223 -19.59 13.29 24.15
N LEU A 224 -18.99 12.92 25.28
CA LEU A 224 -18.01 13.74 26.01
C LEU A 224 -16.78 14.02 25.14
N LEU A 225 -16.19 12.97 24.55
CA LEU A 225 -15.01 13.07 23.70
C LEU A 225 -15.27 13.97 22.47
N ASP A 226 -16.43 13.86 21.83
CA ASP A 226 -16.82 14.73 20.72
C ASP A 226 -16.85 16.21 21.09
N HIS A 227 -17.38 16.55 22.27
CA HIS A 227 -17.39 17.93 22.74
C HIS A 227 -15.98 18.44 23.01
N ILE A 228 -15.09 17.59 23.53
CA ILE A 228 -13.70 17.95 23.80
C ILE A 228 -12.91 18.11 22.48
N THR A 229 -13.09 17.21 21.50
CA THR A 229 -12.49 17.31 20.18
C THR A 229 -12.94 18.56 19.44
N LYS A 230 -14.23 18.96 19.55
CA LYS A 230 -14.73 20.25 19.03
C LYS A 230 -14.04 21.47 19.66
N ARG A 231 -13.60 21.36 20.92
CA ARG A 231 -12.78 22.38 21.60
C ARG A 231 -11.29 22.32 21.20
N ARG A 232 -10.90 21.38 20.32
CA ARG A 232 -9.51 21.14 19.87
C ARG A 232 -8.53 20.85 21.01
N LEU A 233 -9.01 20.23 22.08
CA LEU A 233 -8.15 19.82 23.19
C LEU A 233 -7.56 18.43 22.90
N PRO A 234 -6.23 18.25 22.93
CA PRO A 234 -5.58 16.95 22.88
C PRO A 234 -5.98 16.09 24.08
N ILE A 235 -6.27 14.81 23.82
CA ILE A 235 -6.73 13.87 24.83
C ILE A 235 -5.85 12.62 24.83
N ILE A 236 -5.26 12.31 25.97
CA ILE A 236 -4.61 11.03 26.22
C ILE A 236 -5.44 10.23 27.23
N ALA A 237 -5.78 8.99 26.92
CA ALA A 237 -6.56 8.12 27.78
C ALA A 237 -5.65 7.15 28.54
N ILE A 238 -5.91 7.00 29.85
CA ILE A 238 -5.30 6.01 30.77
C ILE A 238 -5.82 4.58 30.48
N GLY A 239 -6.25 4.32 29.24
CA GLY A 239 -6.72 3.01 28.81
C GLY A 239 -6.87 2.96 27.28
N PRO A 240 -6.38 1.90 26.62
CA PRO A 240 -6.33 1.80 25.16
C PRO A 240 -7.71 1.64 24.52
N ASN A 241 -8.67 1.05 25.24
CA ASN A 241 -10.06 0.78 24.83
C ASN A 241 -10.85 2.06 24.47
N ARG A 242 -10.23 3.24 24.60
CA ARG A 242 -10.83 4.56 24.39
C ARG A 242 -10.48 5.18 23.02
N LEU A 243 -9.53 4.60 22.28
CA LEU A 243 -9.17 5.08 20.94
C LEU A 243 -10.32 4.92 19.95
N ASP A 244 -11.04 3.79 20.02
CA ASP A 244 -12.27 3.53 19.27
C ASP A 244 -13.40 4.49 19.65
N GLN A 245 -13.31 5.09 20.84
CA GLN A 245 -14.26 6.07 21.37
C GLN A 245 -13.87 7.52 21.04
N ARG A 246 -12.92 7.73 20.11
CA ARG A 246 -12.42 9.03 19.62
C ARG A 246 -11.40 9.73 20.53
N ALA A 247 -10.82 9.04 21.51
CA ALA A 247 -9.61 9.56 22.16
C ALA A 247 -8.47 9.64 21.15
N MET A 248 -7.62 10.66 21.26
CA MET A 248 -6.49 10.82 20.33
C MET A 248 -5.43 9.75 20.58
N LYS A 249 -5.12 9.44 21.84
CA LYS A 249 -3.97 8.62 22.16
C LYS A 249 -4.16 7.80 23.43
N SER A 250 -3.45 6.67 23.52
CA SER A 250 -3.06 6.04 24.80
C SER A 250 -1.57 5.69 24.78
N ILE A 251 -0.92 5.63 25.94
CA ILE A 251 0.41 5.01 26.11
C ILE A 251 0.33 3.67 26.82
N ARG A 252 -0.85 3.18 27.15
CA ARG A 252 -1.02 1.98 27.98
C ARG A 252 -1.41 0.81 27.09
N SER A 253 -0.70 -0.31 27.23
CA SER A 253 -0.96 -1.49 26.38
C SER A 253 -2.31 -2.14 26.68
N PRO A 254 -3.09 -2.56 25.67
CA PRO A 254 -4.35 -3.29 25.86
C PRO A 254 -4.13 -4.63 26.56
N ASN A 255 -2.91 -5.16 26.48
CA ASN A 255 -2.56 -6.45 27.05
C ASN A 255 -2.16 -6.38 28.53
N ASN A 256 -2.07 -5.20 29.16
CA ASN A 256 -1.65 -5.08 30.56
C ASN A 256 -2.56 -5.86 31.53
N SER A 257 -3.88 -5.89 31.29
CA SER A 257 -4.82 -6.65 32.11
C SER A 257 -4.59 -8.15 31.99
N ALA A 258 -4.42 -8.66 30.77
CA ALA A 258 -4.09 -10.07 30.52
C ALA A 258 -2.72 -10.45 31.10
N ARG A 259 -1.70 -9.58 31.00
CA ARG A 259 -0.37 -9.79 31.63
C ARG A 259 -0.47 -9.92 33.14
N ARG A 260 -1.32 -9.14 33.80
CA ARG A 260 -1.55 -9.26 35.25
C ARG A 260 -2.29 -10.53 35.61
N ALA A 261 -3.31 -10.91 34.84
CA ALA A 261 -3.98 -12.20 35.00
C ALA A 261 -2.99 -13.37 34.87
N GLN A 262 -2.09 -13.30 33.89
CA GLN A 262 -0.98 -14.23 33.67
C GLN A 262 -0.01 -14.29 34.85
N ARG A 263 0.42 -13.13 35.35
CA ARG A 263 1.26 -13.04 36.53
C ARG A 263 0.56 -13.60 37.77
N ALA A 264 -0.74 -13.36 37.93
CA ALA A 264 -1.52 -13.87 39.06
C ALA A 264 -1.71 -15.39 39.02
N ALA A 265 -1.94 -15.97 37.83
CA ALA A 265 -1.96 -17.42 37.63
C ALA A 265 -0.59 -18.06 37.93
N LEU A 266 0.51 -17.44 37.49
CA LEU A 266 1.87 -17.90 37.83
C LEU A 266 2.15 -17.81 39.33
N ASN A 267 1.71 -16.74 40.00
CA ASN A 267 1.86 -16.60 41.45
C ASN A 267 1.05 -17.68 42.19
N LEU A 268 -0.16 -18.01 41.70
CA LEU A 268 -0.96 -19.11 42.22
C LEU A 268 -0.22 -20.45 42.05
N ASP A 269 0.29 -20.75 40.85
CA ASP A 269 1.05 -22.00 40.58
C ASP A 269 2.23 -22.15 41.54
N LEU A 270 3.04 -21.10 41.70
CA LEU A 270 4.16 -21.09 42.65
C LEU A 270 3.71 -21.34 44.11
N ILE A 271 2.58 -20.76 44.54
CA ILE A 271 2.04 -20.96 45.89
C ILE A 271 1.59 -22.42 46.07
N LEU A 272 0.93 -22.99 45.06
CA LEU A 272 0.47 -24.39 45.08
C LEU A 272 1.63 -25.39 45.03
N GLU A 273 2.77 -25.01 44.44
CA GLU A 273 4.02 -25.76 44.51
C GLU A 273 4.74 -25.67 45.87
N GLY A 274 4.21 -24.88 46.80
CA GLY A 274 4.77 -24.71 48.15
C GLY A 274 5.74 -23.53 48.29
N ARG A 275 5.89 -22.67 47.27
CA ARG A 275 6.66 -21.43 47.41
C ARG A 275 5.90 -20.46 48.34
N PRO A 276 6.53 -19.94 49.42
CA PRO A 276 5.84 -19.00 50.30
C PRO A 276 5.42 -17.73 49.55
N ALA A 277 4.14 -17.34 49.66
CA ALA A 277 3.62 -16.11 49.02
C ALA A 277 4.45 -14.86 49.35
N ALA A 278 5.02 -14.82 50.56
CA ALA A 278 5.88 -13.73 51.05
C ALA A 278 7.21 -13.55 50.29
N GLN A 279 7.61 -14.52 49.47
CA GLN A 279 8.88 -14.58 48.73
C GLN A 279 8.70 -14.46 47.21
N ILE A 280 7.46 -14.25 46.74
CA ILE A 280 7.17 -14.05 45.33
C ILE A 280 7.37 -12.57 45.00
N HIS A 281 8.03 -12.30 43.87
CA HIS A 281 8.30 -10.92 43.46
C HIS A 281 7.00 -10.19 43.18
N VAL A 282 6.87 -8.99 43.76
CA VAL A 282 5.63 -8.22 43.77
C VAL A 282 5.59 -7.09 42.76
N ASP A 283 6.73 -6.76 42.15
CA ASP A 283 6.82 -5.68 41.19
C ASP A 283 6.26 -6.09 39.83
N PHE A 284 5.53 -5.17 39.20
CA PHE A 284 4.94 -5.33 37.88
C PHE A 284 5.24 -4.08 37.07
N GLU A 285 6.03 -4.25 36.02
CA GLU A 285 6.32 -3.17 35.08
C GLU A 285 5.19 -3.06 34.05
N GLU A 286 4.54 -1.90 34.03
CA GLU A 286 3.49 -1.63 33.06
C GLU A 286 4.08 -1.49 31.67
N ARG A 287 3.51 -2.20 30.69
CA ARG A 287 3.92 -2.02 29.30
C ARG A 287 3.32 -0.72 28.81
N GLN A 288 4.21 0.19 28.45
CA GLN A 288 3.84 1.32 27.63
C GLN A 288 3.78 0.88 26.17
N GLU A 289 2.62 1.07 25.56
CA GLU A 289 2.41 0.88 24.14
C GLU A 289 1.76 2.14 23.60
N LEU A 290 2.52 2.83 22.75
CA LEU A 290 2.05 4.04 22.14
C LEU A 290 0.97 3.69 21.12
N LEU A 291 -0.23 4.23 21.29
CA LEU A 291 -1.33 4.07 20.33
C LEU A 291 -1.85 5.43 19.91
N ILE A 292 -1.98 5.68 18.61
CA ILE A 292 -2.37 6.98 18.07
C ILE A 292 -3.55 6.83 17.12
N ASN A 293 -4.63 7.55 17.39
CA ASN A 293 -5.74 7.75 16.46
C ASN A 293 -5.46 8.96 15.58
N MET A 294 -5.06 8.72 14.33
CA MET A 294 -4.68 9.78 13.40
C MET A 294 -5.85 10.63 12.93
N GLN A 295 -7.06 10.08 12.90
CA GLN A 295 -8.27 10.88 12.63
C GLN A 295 -8.47 11.92 13.72
N ALA A 296 -8.37 11.53 14.99
CA ALA A 296 -8.49 12.44 16.12
C ALA A 296 -7.34 13.45 16.16
N ALA A 297 -6.09 13.01 15.93
CA ALA A 297 -4.91 13.89 15.86
C ALA A 297 -5.06 14.96 14.76
N ARG A 298 -5.53 14.58 13.56
CA ARG A 298 -5.84 15.52 12.46
C ARG A 298 -6.94 16.51 12.85
N ALA A 299 -8.04 16.03 13.45
CA ALA A 299 -9.18 16.86 13.82
C ALA A 299 -8.83 17.97 14.82
N ILE A 300 -7.87 17.72 15.72
CA ILE A 300 -7.38 18.71 16.69
C ILE A 300 -6.13 19.48 16.23
N GLY A 301 -5.49 19.06 15.13
CA GLY A 301 -4.29 19.72 14.57
C GLY A 301 -2.95 19.26 15.14
N VAL A 302 -2.89 18.14 15.87
CA VAL A 302 -1.64 17.56 16.38
C VAL A 302 -0.95 16.75 15.28
N ARG A 303 0.36 16.95 15.11
CA ARG A 303 1.18 16.30 14.08
C ARG A 303 2.33 15.52 14.72
N PRO A 304 2.15 14.21 14.99
CA PRO A 304 3.22 13.38 15.56
C PRO A 304 4.45 13.33 14.66
N SER A 305 5.65 13.20 15.23
CA SER A 305 6.89 13.01 14.45
C SER A 305 6.94 11.60 13.83
N TYR A 306 7.76 11.40 12.80
CA TYR A 306 7.96 10.07 12.20
C TYR A 306 8.48 9.05 13.22
N GLU A 307 9.39 9.45 14.09
CA GLU A 307 9.87 8.63 15.21
C GLU A 307 8.70 8.19 16.11
N THR A 308 7.82 9.12 16.47
CA THR A 308 6.62 8.82 17.25
C THR A 308 5.67 7.85 16.50
N LEU A 309 5.50 8.01 15.19
CA LEU A 309 4.64 7.14 14.38
C LEU A 309 5.21 5.73 14.21
N LEU A 310 6.53 5.56 14.21
CA LEU A 310 7.19 4.24 14.13
C LEU A 310 7.07 3.46 15.44
N GLU A 311 7.11 4.17 16.57
CA GLU A 311 6.88 3.57 17.88
C GLU A 311 5.40 3.28 18.13
N ALA A 312 4.50 4.05 17.51
CA ALA A 312 3.06 3.93 17.69
C ALA A 312 2.44 2.74 16.95
N ASP A 313 1.43 2.13 17.56
CA ASP A 313 0.35 1.46 16.82
C ASP A 313 -0.67 2.51 16.38
N VAL A 314 -0.85 2.64 15.07
CA VAL A 314 -1.58 3.75 14.47
C VAL A 314 -2.95 3.27 13.99
N VAL A 315 -4.02 3.89 14.49
CA VAL A 315 -5.39 3.64 14.02
C VAL A 315 -5.89 4.82 13.19
N ASN A 316 -6.73 4.53 12.19
CA ASN A 316 -7.27 5.51 11.24
C ASN A 316 -6.20 6.33 10.50
N GLU A 317 -5.10 5.69 10.09
CA GLU A 317 -3.96 6.37 9.46
C GLU A 317 -4.33 7.04 8.14
N GLU A 318 -5.06 6.35 7.26
CA GLU A 318 -5.43 6.87 5.93
C GLU A 318 -6.76 7.63 5.93
N GLU A 319 -6.82 8.70 5.13
CA GLU A 319 -8.10 9.30 4.69
C GLU A 319 -8.65 8.45 3.54
N ALA A 320 -9.31 7.35 3.87
CA ALA A 320 -10.08 6.57 2.91
C ALA A 320 -11.37 7.32 2.54
N SER A 321 -11.25 8.50 1.93
CA SER A 321 -12.40 9.11 1.25
C SER A 321 -12.77 8.25 0.04
N GLU A 322 -14.06 8.07 -0.21
CA GLU A 322 -14.56 7.35 -1.40
C GLU A 322 -13.97 7.92 -2.70
N GLU A 323 -13.63 9.22 -2.71
CA GLU A 323 -13.04 9.92 -3.85
C GLU A 323 -11.63 9.42 -4.24
N ASN A 324 -10.90 8.82 -3.30
CA ASN A 324 -9.55 8.30 -3.54
C ASN A 324 -9.55 6.83 -3.96
N ARG A 325 -10.69 6.13 -3.85
CA ARG A 325 -10.79 4.70 -4.17
C ARG A 325 -10.81 4.49 -5.68
N ILE A 326 -9.96 3.60 -6.18
CA ILE A 326 -9.90 3.32 -7.62
C ILE A 326 -9.80 1.82 -7.91
N GLY A 327 -10.69 1.33 -8.79
CA GLY A 327 -10.65 -0.03 -9.32
C GLY A 327 -9.69 -0.15 -10.50
N MET A 328 -9.09 -1.33 -10.69
CA MET A 328 -8.10 -1.59 -11.76
C MET A 328 -8.63 -1.27 -13.16
N ASN A 329 -9.88 -1.63 -13.45
CA ASN A 329 -10.53 -1.33 -14.73
C ASN A 329 -10.71 0.18 -14.96
N VAL A 330 -11.09 0.92 -13.91
CA VAL A 330 -11.22 2.37 -13.95
C VAL A 330 -9.85 3.02 -14.14
N ALA A 331 -8.83 2.54 -13.43
CA ALA A 331 -7.45 3.01 -13.59
C ALA A 331 -6.93 2.81 -15.01
N MET A 332 -7.10 1.62 -15.60
CA MET A 332 -6.69 1.36 -16.99
C MET A 332 -7.42 2.25 -17.99
N LYS A 333 -8.73 2.43 -17.82
CA LYS A 333 -9.52 3.31 -18.69
C LYS A 333 -9.05 4.76 -18.57
N GLU A 334 -8.85 5.25 -17.35
CA GLU A 334 -8.36 6.60 -17.10
C GLU A 334 -6.96 6.81 -17.68
N ALA A 335 -6.06 5.83 -17.59
CA ALA A 335 -4.76 5.88 -18.25
C ALA A 335 -4.91 6.02 -19.77
N VAL A 336 -5.76 5.23 -20.41
CA VAL A 336 -6.00 5.35 -21.85
C VAL A 336 -6.56 6.73 -22.22
N ASP A 337 -7.45 7.28 -21.40
CA ASP A 337 -8.14 8.54 -21.67
C ASP A 337 -7.26 9.79 -21.39
N GLN A 338 -6.29 9.72 -20.47
CA GLN A 338 -5.58 10.89 -19.94
C GLN A 338 -4.05 10.83 -20.04
N ASN A 339 -3.45 9.70 -20.40
CA ASN A 339 -1.99 9.53 -20.40
C ASN A 339 -1.31 10.42 -21.46
N LEU A 340 -0.21 11.09 -21.05
CA LEU A 340 0.50 12.03 -21.90
C LEU A 340 1.31 11.36 -23.02
N ASP A 341 1.81 10.14 -22.83
CA ASP A 341 2.53 9.40 -23.87
C ASP A 341 1.56 9.00 -25.00
N LEU A 342 0.32 8.63 -24.66
CA LEU A 342 -0.75 8.38 -25.64
C LEU A 342 -1.17 9.65 -26.37
N LEU A 343 -1.25 10.79 -25.69
CA LEU A 343 -1.49 12.08 -26.35
C LEU A 343 -0.37 12.41 -27.34
N VAL A 344 0.89 12.17 -26.99
CA VAL A 344 2.03 12.36 -27.91
C VAL A 344 1.90 11.44 -29.12
N SER A 345 1.55 10.17 -28.91
CA SER A 345 1.37 9.19 -29.97
C SER A 345 0.19 9.56 -30.90
N GLU A 346 -0.92 10.01 -30.34
CA GLU A 346 -2.08 10.52 -31.10
C GLU A 346 -1.68 11.71 -32.00
N ARG A 347 -0.98 12.71 -31.44
CA ARG A 347 -0.49 13.86 -32.23
C ARG A 347 0.50 13.45 -33.32
N PHE A 348 1.29 12.40 -33.08
CA PHE A 348 2.19 11.84 -34.08
C PHE A 348 1.44 11.17 -35.24
N VAL A 349 0.33 10.48 -34.95
CA VAL A 349 -0.58 9.92 -35.98
C VAL A 349 -1.21 11.04 -36.79
N GLU A 350 -1.80 12.06 -36.15
CA GLU A 350 -2.42 13.22 -36.82
C GLU A 350 -1.43 13.97 -37.73
N ALA A 351 -0.21 14.25 -37.23
CA ALA A 351 0.84 14.88 -38.04
C ALA A 351 1.23 14.00 -39.25
N GLY A 352 1.17 12.69 -39.08
CA GLY A 352 1.36 11.72 -40.14
C GLY A 352 0.29 11.81 -41.25
N GLU A 353 -0.97 12.03 -40.90
CA GLU A 353 -2.08 12.23 -41.84
C GLU A 353 -1.88 13.49 -42.69
N GLU A 354 -1.47 14.59 -42.06
CA GLU A 354 -1.09 15.81 -42.79
C GLU A 354 0.11 15.55 -43.70
N GLY A 355 1.07 14.74 -43.25
CA GLY A 355 2.18 14.29 -44.08
C GLY A 355 1.75 13.53 -45.35
N VAL A 356 0.64 12.77 -45.30
CA VAL A 356 0.07 12.12 -46.50
C VAL A 356 -0.48 13.16 -47.47
N LYS A 357 -1.12 14.23 -46.98
CA LYS A 357 -1.63 15.33 -47.80
C LYS A 357 -0.48 16.12 -48.44
N VAL A 358 0.60 16.37 -47.70
CA VAL A 358 1.83 16.99 -48.22
C VAL A 358 2.40 16.18 -49.39
N ASP A 359 2.52 14.86 -49.23
CA ASP A 359 3.03 13.99 -50.28
C ASP A 359 2.04 13.77 -51.45
N ARG A 360 0.75 14.09 -51.26
CA ARG A 360 -0.25 14.21 -52.33
C ARG A 360 -0.14 15.55 -53.09
N GLY A 361 0.41 16.60 -52.47
CA GLY A 361 0.52 17.94 -53.04
C GLY A 361 1.11 18.02 -54.45
N PRO A 362 2.18 17.26 -54.80
CA PRO A 362 2.72 17.21 -56.17
C PRO A 362 1.75 16.68 -57.24
N LEU A 363 0.68 16.00 -56.85
CA LEU A 363 -0.37 15.50 -57.76
C LEU A 363 -1.51 16.50 -57.96
N LEU A 364 -1.44 17.67 -57.31
CA LEU A 364 -2.42 18.75 -57.41
C LEU A 364 -1.84 19.91 -58.24
N PRO A 365 -2.70 20.78 -58.81
CA PRO A 365 -2.23 22.02 -59.43
C PRO A 365 -1.42 22.87 -58.44
N GLN A 366 -0.25 23.34 -58.87
CA GLN A 366 0.61 24.25 -58.13
C GLN A 366 0.66 25.57 -58.87
N GLY A 367 0.64 26.68 -58.12
CA GLY A 367 0.70 28.02 -58.67
C GLY A 367 1.71 28.87 -57.92
N GLY A 368 2.45 29.70 -58.63
CA GLY A 368 3.39 30.66 -58.06
C GLY A 368 3.22 32.02 -58.73
N LEU A 369 3.29 33.07 -57.92
CA LEU A 369 3.37 34.46 -58.38
C LEU A 369 4.75 34.99 -58.01
N GLN A 370 5.47 35.51 -58.99
CA GLN A 370 6.78 36.13 -58.83
C GLN A 370 6.69 37.56 -59.32
N VAL A 371 7.18 38.49 -58.52
CA VAL A 371 7.32 39.90 -58.91
C VAL A 371 8.78 40.24 -58.75
N GLY A 372 9.40 40.71 -59.82
CA GLY A 372 10.84 40.96 -59.83
C GLY A 372 11.19 42.17 -60.66
N VAL A 373 12.29 42.81 -60.30
CA VAL A 373 12.96 43.83 -61.10
C VAL A 373 14.27 43.24 -61.57
N VAL A 374 14.52 43.29 -62.87
CA VAL A 374 15.78 42.88 -63.47
C VAL A 374 16.43 44.11 -64.07
N TYR A 375 17.71 44.29 -63.76
CA TYR A 375 18.60 45.21 -64.46
C TYR A 375 19.45 44.41 -65.43
N GLN A 376 19.51 44.85 -66.68
CA GLN A 376 20.23 44.16 -67.74
C GLN A 376 21.25 45.08 -68.39
N ASP A 377 22.37 44.47 -68.77
CA ASP A 377 23.46 45.14 -69.49
C ASP A 377 22.93 45.75 -70.82
N PRO A 378 22.91 47.08 -70.97
CA PRO A 378 22.38 47.75 -72.16
C PRO A 378 23.02 47.29 -73.47
N ASP A 379 24.30 46.90 -73.44
CA ASP A 379 25.06 46.46 -74.61
C ASP A 379 24.52 45.14 -75.22
N ARG A 380 23.68 44.42 -74.46
CA ARG A 380 23.06 43.15 -74.89
C ARG A 380 21.62 43.33 -75.39
N ILE A 381 21.09 44.55 -75.36
CA ILE A 381 19.69 44.83 -75.69
C ILE A 381 19.55 45.16 -77.16
N LEU A 382 18.77 44.36 -77.88
CA LEU A 382 18.40 44.62 -79.26
C LEU A 382 17.28 45.66 -79.28
N VAL A 383 17.51 46.78 -79.98
CA VAL A 383 16.51 47.84 -80.21
C VAL A 383 15.28 47.24 -80.90
N GLY A 384 14.09 47.43 -80.30
CA GLY A 384 12.84 46.80 -80.75
C GLY A 384 12.63 45.35 -80.30
N GLY A 385 13.51 44.81 -79.45
CA GLY A 385 13.37 43.50 -78.82
C GLY A 385 12.36 43.49 -77.66
N GLN A 386 12.08 42.29 -77.12
CA GLN A 386 11.10 42.11 -76.04
C GLN A 386 11.62 42.47 -74.64
N VAL A 387 12.87 42.90 -74.51
CA VAL A 387 13.56 43.07 -73.22
C VAL A 387 14.06 44.52 -73.05
N ALA A 388 14.02 45.06 -71.83
CA ALA A 388 14.46 46.41 -71.48
C ALA A 388 15.59 46.42 -70.44
N GLU A 389 16.35 47.51 -70.36
CA GLU A 389 17.47 47.72 -69.42
C GLU A 389 17.00 47.59 -67.97
N TRP A 390 15.93 48.30 -67.65
CA TRP A 390 15.20 48.13 -66.41
C TRP A 390 13.85 47.51 -66.72
N GLN A 391 13.54 46.38 -66.08
CA GLN A 391 12.26 45.71 -66.29
C GLN A 391 11.71 45.19 -64.96
N ALA A 392 10.55 45.71 -64.55
CA ALA A 392 9.76 45.11 -63.49
C ALA A 392 8.63 44.27 -64.09
N THR A 393 8.63 42.99 -63.71
CA THR A 393 7.75 41.97 -64.29
C THR A 393 6.99 41.27 -63.17
N THR A 394 5.70 41.08 -63.38
CA THR A 394 4.87 40.13 -62.63
C THR A 394 4.71 38.87 -63.47
N PHE A 395 5.05 37.73 -62.90
CA PHE A 395 4.99 36.43 -63.54
C PHE A 395 4.15 35.48 -62.69
N ALA A 396 3.01 35.00 -63.20
CA ALA A 396 2.22 33.98 -62.54
C ALA A 396 2.28 32.69 -63.35
N ARG A 397 2.71 31.59 -62.73
CA ARG A 397 2.83 30.29 -63.39
C ARG A 397 2.13 29.22 -62.60
N ALA A 398 1.38 28.39 -63.30
CA ALA A 398 0.74 27.20 -62.76
C ALA A 398 1.30 25.95 -63.46
N SER A 399 1.49 24.88 -62.70
CA SER A 399 1.86 23.58 -63.21
C SER A 399 1.04 22.48 -62.54
N GLN A 400 0.70 21.44 -63.30
CA GLN A 400 -0.01 20.28 -62.79
C GLN A 400 0.60 19.02 -63.37
N SER A 401 1.06 18.11 -62.50
CA SER A 401 1.40 16.75 -62.92
C SER A 401 0.11 16.00 -63.24
N LEU A 402 -0.05 15.58 -64.49
CA LEU A 402 -1.16 14.71 -64.91
C LEU A 402 -0.85 13.26 -64.53
N TYR A 403 0.42 12.87 -64.67
CA TYR A 403 0.92 11.58 -64.20
C TYR A 403 2.42 11.66 -63.92
N SER A 404 2.81 11.30 -62.70
CA SER A 404 4.21 11.01 -62.34
C SER A 404 4.20 9.78 -61.46
N GLU A 405 4.85 8.70 -61.94
CA GLU A 405 5.00 7.48 -61.15
C GLU A 405 5.76 7.76 -59.84
N ARG A 406 6.72 8.69 -59.86
CA ARG A 406 7.48 9.10 -58.68
C ARG A 406 6.58 9.75 -57.63
N ALA A 407 5.72 10.69 -58.04
CA ALA A 407 4.78 11.36 -57.15
C ALA A 407 3.75 10.37 -56.58
N TRP A 408 3.19 9.48 -57.41
CA TRP A 408 2.27 8.42 -56.97
C TRP A 408 2.90 7.42 -56.02
N THR A 409 4.15 7.01 -56.29
CA THR A 409 4.91 6.11 -55.43
C THR A 409 5.13 6.73 -54.06
N ARG A 410 5.53 8.00 -54.03
CA ARG A 410 5.73 8.76 -52.78
C ARG A 410 4.43 8.83 -51.98
N PHE A 411 3.34 9.31 -52.58
CA PHE A 411 2.02 9.38 -51.94
C PHE A 411 1.56 8.03 -51.35
N MET A 412 1.57 6.96 -52.16
CA MET A 412 1.08 5.65 -51.74
C MET A 412 1.99 4.99 -50.69
N SER A 413 3.31 5.13 -50.81
CA SER A 413 4.24 4.67 -49.78
C SER A 413 4.04 5.40 -48.45
N ARG A 414 3.77 6.72 -48.50
CA ARG A 414 3.48 7.53 -47.31
C ARG A 414 2.17 7.14 -46.64
N ARG A 415 1.16 6.78 -47.44
CA ARG A 415 -0.12 6.25 -46.96
C ARG A 415 0.05 4.92 -46.21
N HIS A 416 0.80 3.96 -46.77
CA HIS A 416 1.11 2.72 -46.03
C HIS A 416 1.95 2.97 -44.78
N ALA A 417 2.88 3.93 -44.83
CA ALA A 417 3.62 4.34 -43.63
C ALA A 417 2.71 4.99 -42.56
N GLN A 418 1.59 5.62 -42.95
CA GLN A 418 0.59 6.16 -42.05
C GLN A 418 -0.22 5.06 -41.37
N GLU A 419 -0.67 4.05 -42.12
CA GLU A 419 -1.32 2.85 -41.58
C GLU A 419 -0.44 2.16 -40.52
N GLY A 420 0.87 2.09 -40.75
CA GLY A 420 1.81 1.59 -39.75
C GLY A 420 1.95 2.47 -38.50
N ARG A 421 1.69 3.78 -38.59
CA ARG A 421 1.66 4.68 -37.42
C ARG A 421 0.40 4.48 -36.59
N GLU A 422 -0.75 4.27 -37.24
CA GLU A 422 -2.01 3.94 -36.56
C GLU A 422 -1.88 2.65 -35.74
N TYR A 423 -1.27 1.60 -36.32
CA TYR A 423 -0.96 0.38 -35.56
C TYR A 423 0.08 0.61 -34.44
N GLY A 424 1.02 1.53 -34.62
CA GLY A 424 1.96 1.93 -33.57
C GLY A 424 1.25 2.54 -32.36
N TYR A 425 0.26 3.40 -32.59
CA TYR A 425 -0.57 3.95 -31.51
C TYR A 425 -1.29 2.85 -30.73
N PHE A 426 -1.82 1.81 -31.40
CA PHE A 426 -2.44 0.68 -30.70
C PHE A 426 -1.45 -0.15 -29.86
N THR A 427 -0.19 -0.28 -30.29
CA THR A 427 0.87 -0.85 -29.44
C THR A 427 1.05 -0.02 -28.18
N ASP A 428 1.16 1.30 -28.32
CA ASP A 428 1.34 2.21 -27.18
C ASP A 428 0.15 2.11 -26.19
N VAL A 429 -1.08 2.00 -26.71
CA VAL A 429 -2.29 1.80 -25.88
C VAL A 429 -2.20 0.51 -25.06
N LEU A 430 -1.83 -0.62 -25.68
CA LEU A 430 -1.70 -1.90 -24.98
C LEU A 430 -0.59 -1.86 -23.92
N ASP A 431 0.53 -1.21 -24.21
CA ASP A 431 1.65 -1.04 -23.29
C ASP A 431 1.27 -0.17 -22.08
N ILE A 432 0.52 0.92 -22.29
CA ILE A 432 0.02 1.77 -21.20
C ILE A 432 -1.01 1.03 -20.35
N MET A 433 -1.91 0.24 -20.95
CA MET A 433 -2.86 -0.58 -20.19
C MET A 433 -2.12 -1.62 -19.32
N LEU A 434 -1.12 -2.31 -19.87
CA LEU A 434 -0.30 -3.27 -19.14
C LEU A 434 0.51 -2.59 -18.02
N SER A 435 1.16 -1.46 -18.31
CA SER A 435 1.91 -0.67 -17.33
C SER A 435 1.02 -0.17 -16.19
N THR A 436 -0.18 0.29 -16.49
CA THR A 436 -1.18 0.68 -15.47
C THR A 436 -1.58 -0.51 -14.61
N GLY A 437 -1.83 -1.66 -15.23
CA GLY A 437 -2.20 -2.87 -14.50
C GLY A 437 -1.10 -3.39 -13.58
N THR A 438 0.15 -3.39 -14.06
CA THR A 438 1.30 -3.81 -13.25
C THR A 438 1.60 -2.80 -12.14
N GLY A 439 1.50 -1.49 -12.41
CA GLY A 439 1.61 -0.43 -11.41
C GLY A 439 0.54 -0.55 -10.31
N TYR A 440 -0.70 -0.82 -10.69
CA TYR A 440 -1.82 -1.04 -9.77
C TYR A 440 -1.56 -2.21 -8.80
N VAL A 441 -1.20 -3.38 -9.35
CA VAL A 441 -0.85 -4.55 -8.53
C VAL A 441 0.44 -4.30 -7.73
N GLY A 442 1.35 -3.49 -8.26
CA GLY A 442 2.56 -3.04 -7.57
C GLY A 442 2.25 -2.30 -6.27
N VAL A 443 1.28 -1.37 -6.29
CA VAL A 443 0.83 -0.66 -5.07
C VAL A 443 0.22 -1.64 -4.07
N LEU A 444 -0.73 -2.49 -4.49
CA LEU A 444 -1.36 -3.47 -3.61
C LEU A 444 -0.33 -4.41 -2.95
N ARG A 445 0.68 -4.83 -3.70
CA ARG A 445 1.78 -5.67 -3.18
C ARG A 445 2.64 -4.90 -2.18
N ALA A 446 2.96 -3.64 -2.45
CA ALA A 446 3.71 -2.80 -1.52
C ALA A 446 2.95 -2.61 -0.20
N GLU A 447 1.63 -2.35 -0.26
CA GLU A 447 0.77 -2.21 0.92
C GLU A 447 0.65 -3.52 1.70
N ALA A 448 0.53 -4.66 1.02
CA ALA A 448 0.56 -5.97 1.67
C ALA A 448 1.90 -6.22 2.38
N GLN A 449 3.03 -5.86 1.77
CA GLN A 449 4.35 -6.00 2.39
C GLN A 449 4.51 -5.09 3.61
N GLU A 450 4.04 -3.85 3.53
CA GLU A 450 4.06 -2.89 4.63
C GLU A 450 3.23 -3.40 5.83
N ARG A 451 2.03 -3.93 5.57
CA ARG A 451 1.22 -4.62 6.59
C ARG A 451 1.95 -5.79 7.25
N ILE A 452 2.66 -6.62 6.48
CA ILE A 452 3.45 -7.73 7.02
C ILE A 452 4.55 -7.21 7.96
N GLN A 453 5.29 -6.17 7.55
CA GLN A 453 6.36 -5.63 8.39
C GLN A 453 5.82 -4.99 9.67
N ARG A 454 4.66 -4.32 9.62
CA ARG A 454 3.98 -3.84 10.84
C ARG A 454 3.59 -4.98 11.77
N ARG A 455 3.07 -6.07 11.22
CA ARG A 455 2.72 -7.24 12.04
C ARG A 455 3.95 -7.89 12.68
N ASN A 456 5.08 -7.91 11.98
CA ASN A 456 6.35 -8.38 12.53
C ASN A 456 6.81 -7.53 13.72
N ILE A 457 6.68 -6.19 13.67
CA ILE A 457 6.95 -5.33 14.83
C ILE A 457 6.07 -5.73 16.01
N GLN A 458 4.76 -5.92 15.79
CA GLN A 458 3.83 -6.30 16.87
C GLN A 458 4.25 -7.64 17.51
N LEU A 459 4.56 -8.66 16.70
CA LEU A 459 5.02 -9.96 17.19
C LEU A 459 6.36 -9.86 17.94
N THR A 460 7.34 -9.12 17.42
CA THR A 460 8.63 -8.93 18.09
C THR A 460 8.47 -8.20 19.42
N ARG A 461 7.56 -7.23 19.52
CA ARG A 461 7.23 -6.59 20.79
C ARG A 461 6.66 -7.63 21.76
N GLU A 462 5.73 -8.49 21.34
CA GLU A 462 5.21 -9.58 22.18
C GLU A 462 6.31 -10.53 22.67
N TYR A 463 7.28 -10.89 21.82
CA TYR A 463 8.39 -11.77 22.20
C TYR A 463 9.41 -11.09 23.11
N LEU A 464 9.71 -9.81 22.88
CA LEU A 464 10.53 -9.00 23.77
C LEU A 464 9.94 -8.97 25.18
N GLU A 465 8.62 -8.81 25.28
CA GLU A 465 7.92 -8.84 26.57
C GLU A 465 7.99 -10.20 27.24
N LEU A 466 7.80 -11.27 26.48
CA LEU A 466 7.91 -12.62 27.04
C LEU A 466 9.32 -12.87 27.59
N ALA A 467 10.36 -12.42 26.89
CA ALA A 467 11.74 -12.51 27.36
C ALA A 467 11.97 -11.67 28.64
N ARG A 468 11.39 -10.45 28.73
CA ARG A 468 11.41 -9.62 29.95
C ARG A 468 10.78 -10.33 31.14
N LEU A 469 9.56 -10.83 30.98
CA LEU A 469 8.84 -11.55 32.03
C LEU A 469 9.63 -12.76 32.52
N ARG A 470 10.23 -13.52 31.59
CA ARG A 470 11.07 -14.66 31.95
C ARG A 470 12.35 -14.23 32.69
N LEU A 471 12.94 -13.08 32.36
CA LEU A 471 14.07 -12.51 33.09
C LEU A 471 13.67 -12.11 34.53
N GLU A 472 12.53 -11.44 34.69
CA GLU A 472 12.00 -11.00 36.00
C GLU A 472 11.69 -12.16 36.95
N VAL A 473 11.24 -13.31 36.42
CA VAL A 473 11.03 -14.52 37.23
C VAL A 473 12.29 -15.37 37.41
N GLY A 474 13.41 -14.96 36.83
CA GLY A 474 14.71 -15.61 36.95
C GLY A 474 14.90 -16.86 36.08
N VAL A 475 14.12 -17.01 34.99
CA VAL A 475 14.14 -18.20 34.10
C VAL A 475 14.68 -17.92 32.69
N ALA A 476 15.21 -16.71 32.43
CA ALA A 476 15.87 -16.32 31.17
C ALA A 476 17.10 -15.43 31.41
N ASN A 477 17.96 -15.28 30.39
CA ASN A 477 19.16 -14.44 30.41
C ASN A 477 18.93 -13.07 29.75
N ALA A 478 19.62 -12.03 30.21
CA ALA A 478 19.63 -10.70 29.61
C ALA A 478 20.05 -10.69 28.13
N SER A 479 20.80 -11.69 27.66
CA SER A 479 21.12 -11.83 26.22
C SER A 479 19.88 -12.02 25.34
N GLU A 480 18.83 -12.69 25.84
CA GLU A 480 17.56 -12.85 25.13
C GLU A 480 16.86 -11.51 24.93
N LEU A 481 16.88 -10.67 25.98
CA LEU A 481 16.33 -9.32 25.95
C LEU A 481 17.02 -8.46 24.88
N TYR A 482 18.34 -8.40 24.89
CA TYR A 482 19.10 -7.59 23.92
C TYR A 482 18.90 -8.07 22.48
N ARG A 483 18.75 -9.38 22.25
CA ARG A 483 18.47 -9.91 20.92
C ARG A 483 17.12 -9.43 20.38
N TRP A 484 16.07 -9.51 21.19
CA TRP A 484 14.75 -9.00 20.77
C TRP A 484 14.74 -7.48 20.57
N GLN A 485 15.54 -6.73 21.33
CA GLN A 485 15.72 -5.29 21.09
C GLN A 485 16.38 -5.01 19.74
N ILE A 486 17.41 -5.78 19.36
CA ILE A 486 18.03 -5.69 18.03
C ILE A 486 17.00 -5.99 16.94
N THR A 487 16.29 -7.12 17.04
CA THR A 487 15.26 -7.51 16.07
C THR A 487 14.13 -6.49 15.97
N LEU A 488 13.76 -5.84 17.08
CA LEU A 488 12.75 -4.77 17.07
C LEU A 488 13.23 -3.58 16.24
N ALA A 489 14.47 -3.12 16.44
CA ALA A 489 15.06 -2.02 15.68
C ALA A 489 15.17 -2.36 14.18
N GLU A 490 15.54 -3.60 13.83
CA GLU A 490 15.58 -4.09 12.45
C GLU A 490 14.19 -4.11 11.79
N ASN A 491 13.16 -4.56 12.53
CA ASN A 491 11.78 -4.57 12.05
C ASN A 491 11.21 -3.15 11.90
N GLN A 492 11.57 -2.22 12.80
CA GLN A 492 11.25 -0.79 12.66
C GLN A 492 11.83 -0.19 11.38
N SER A 493 13.12 -0.43 11.12
CA SER A 493 13.77 -0.01 9.87
C SER A 493 13.08 -0.62 8.63
N SER A 494 12.67 -1.88 8.71
CA SER A 494 11.94 -2.56 7.63
C SER A 494 10.58 -1.93 7.32
N VAL A 495 9.85 -1.45 8.33
CA VAL A 495 8.58 -0.72 8.13
C VAL A 495 8.81 0.64 7.47
N VAL A 496 9.85 1.40 7.88
CA VAL A 496 10.21 2.67 7.23
C VAL A 496 10.44 2.46 5.73
N ASN A 497 11.24 1.45 5.39
CA ASN A 497 11.56 1.14 4.00
C ASN A 497 10.31 0.68 3.23
N ALA A 498 9.48 -0.18 3.83
CA ALA A 498 8.25 -0.65 3.18
C ALA A 498 7.27 0.51 2.90
N ARG A 499 7.13 1.45 3.84
CA ARG A 499 6.31 2.66 3.65
C ARG A 499 6.83 3.52 2.50
N ALA A 500 8.13 3.74 2.40
CA ALA A 500 8.72 4.47 1.27
C ALA A 500 8.40 3.80 -0.08
N VAL A 501 8.43 2.47 -0.14
CA VAL A 501 8.07 1.70 -1.35
C VAL A 501 6.59 1.84 -1.69
N VAL A 502 5.70 1.88 -0.70
CA VAL A 502 4.26 2.16 -0.93
C VAL A 502 4.08 3.52 -1.59
N GLU A 503 4.66 4.57 -1.03
CA GLU A 503 4.54 5.94 -1.57
C GLU A 503 5.13 6.06 -2.97
N GLN A 504 6.31 5.47 -3.21
CA GLN A 504 6.93 5.44 -4.55
C GLN A 504 6.05 4.72 -5.57
N SER A 505 5.41 3.62 -5.17
CA SER A 505 4.51 2.87 -6.05
C SER A 505 3.24 3.69 -6.37
N LYS A 506 2.70 4.42 -5.39
CA LYS A 506 1.55 5.33 -5.57
C LYS A 506 1.90 6.50 -6.50
N ILE A 507 3.09 7.08 -6.34
CA ILE A 507 3.60 8.14 -7.22
C ILE A 507 3.73 7.64 -8.67
N GLU A 508 4.29 6.45 -8.87
CA GLU A 508 4.43 5.89 -10.21
C GLU A 508 3.06 5.59 -10.86
N LEU A 509 2.10 5.08 -10.08
CA LEU A 509 0.73 4.89 -10.57
C LEU A 509 0.08 6.23 -10.96
N ASN A 510 0.23 7.27 -10.13
CA ASN A 510 -0.25 8.61 -10.47
C ASN A 510 0.40 9.16 -11.75
N ARG A 511 1.70 8.92 -11.96
CA ARG A 511 2.41 9.33 -13.19
C ARG A 511 1.76 8.72 -14.43
N VAL A 512 1.49 7.41 -14.42
CA VAL A 512 0.87 6.70 -15.55
C VAL A 512 -0.56 7.19 -15.79
N LEU A 513 -1.31 7.50 -14.72
CA LEU A 513 -2.66 8.05 -14.78
C LEU A 513 -2.72 9.56 -15.13
N ASN A 514 -1.57 10.22 -15.32
CA ASN A 514 -1.47 11.67 -15.49
C ASN A 514 -2.16 12.47 -14.36
N ARG A 515 -1.95 12.02 -13.12
CA ARG A 515 -2.39 12.71 -11.89
C ARG A 515 -1.21 13.44 -11.25
N PRO A 516 -1.45 14.46 -10.40
CA PRO A 516 -0.40 15.01 -9.56
C PRO A 516 0.28 13.89 -8.75
N SER A 517 1.62 13.90 -8.70
CA SER A 517 2.42 12.78 -8.18
C SER A 517 2.00 12.33 -6.78
N GLU A 518 1.73 13.27 -5.89
CA GLU A 518 1.37 13.02 -4.48
C GLU A 518 -0.15 13.05 -4.24
N ARG A 519 -0.98 13.02 -5.29
CA ARG A 519 -2.43 12.92 -5.11
C ARG A 519 -2.75 11.60 -4.38
N PRO A 520 -3.51 11.62 -3.28
CA PRO A 520 -3.91 10.40 -2.59
C PRO A 520 -4.61 9.42 -3.53
N ILE A 521 -4.24 8.15 -3.43
CA ILE A 521 -4.81 7.06 -4.22
C ILE A 521 -4.89 5.81 -3.34
N ALA A 522 -6.07 5.18 -3.35
CA ALA A 522 -6.37 3.97 -2.60
C ALA A 522 -6.89 2.89 -3.56
N PRO A 523 -6.00 2.06 -4.13
CA PRO A 523 -6.40 0.93 -4.96
C PRO A 523 -7.32 -0.02 -4.20
N VAL A 524 -8.38 -0.48 -4.85
CA VAL A 524 -9.27 -1.50 -4.30
C VAL A 524 -8.62 -2.89 -4.41
N ASP A 525 -8.61 -3.63 -3.30
CA ASP A 525 -8.14 -5.02 -3.28
C ASP A 525 -8.82 -5.86 -4.37
N LEU A 526 -8.02 -6.65 -5.08
CA LEU A 526 -8.54 -7.56 -6.10
C LEU A 526 -9.26 -8.75 -5.44
N PRO A 527 -10.36 -9.24 -6.01
CA PRO A 527 -11.06 -10.39 -5.45
C PRO A 527 -10.17 -11.63 -5.47
N ILE A 528 -10.16 -12.39 -4.37
CA ILE A 528 -9.35 -13.62 -4.23
C ILE A 528 -10.24 -14.85 -4.06
N ASP A 529 -9.76 -16.01 -4.53
CA ASP A 529 -10.39 -17.31 -4.32
C ASP A 529 -10.00 -17.95 -2.97
N ASP A 530 -10.58 -19.11 -2.66
CA ASP A 530 -10.28 -19.88 -1.45
C ASP A 530 -8.82 -20.36 -1.39
N ALA A 531 -8.11 -20.37 -2.51
CA ALA A 531 -6.69 -20.69 -2.61
C ALA A 531 -5.77 -19.45 -2.54
N GLY A 532 -6.34 -18.23 -2.50
CA GLY A 532 -5.64 -16.96 -2.37
C GLY A 532 -5.17 -16.40 -3.71
N ARG A 533 -5.68 -16.95 -4.82
CA ARG A 533 -5.41 -16.48 -6.17
C ARG A 533 -6.36 -15.37 -6.50
N THR A 534 -5.86 -14.32 -7.14
CA THR A 534 -6.67 -13.26 -7.70
C THR A 534 -7.62 -13.83 -8.76
N ARG A 535 -8.91 -13.57 -8.61
CA ARG A 535 -9.94 -13.90 -9.61
C ARG A 535 -10.05 -12.75 -10.60
N ALA A 536 -9.92 -13.04 -11.89
CA ALA A 536 -10.47 -12.14 -12.88
C ALA A 536 -12.01 -12.12 -12.74
N PRO A 537 -12.69 -10.99 -12.99
CA PRO A 537 -14.16 -10.90 -12.93
C PRO A 537 -14.86 -11.97 -13.77
N ASP A 538 -14.26 -12.33 -14.91
CA ASP A 538 -14.58 -13.48 -15.74
C ASP A 538 -13.29 -14.27 -15.99
N ASP A 539 -13.22 -15.54 -15.57
CA ASP A 539 -12.04 -16.38 -15.78
C ASP A 539 -12.34 -17.57 -16.72
N PRO A 540 -12.47 -17.32 -18.04
CA PRO A 540 -12.70 -18.39 -19.01
C PRO A 540 -11.43 -19.19 -19.32
N ILE A 541 -10.25 -18.72 -18.89
CA ILE A 541 -8.94 -19.22 -19.32
C ILE A 541 -8.37 -20.23 -18.32
N SER A 542 -8.51 -20.00 -17.01
CA SER A 542 -7.84 -20.84 -15.99
C SER A 542 -8.21 -22.31 -16.05
N LYS A 543 -9.42 -22.65 -16.50
CA LYS A 543 -9.83 -24.05 -16.69
C LYS A 543 -8.93 -24.81 -17.65
N TYR A 544 -8.34 -24.13 -18.63
CA TYR A 544 -7.41 -24.72 -19.58
C TYR A 544 -5.95 -24.74 -19.09
N MET A 545 -5.65 -24.13 -17.94
CA MET A 545 -4.30 -24.09 -17.37
C MET A 545 -4.00 -25.25 -16.40
N ASN A 546 -5.03 -26.05 -16.05
CA ASN A 546 -4.92 -27.06 -14.99
C ASN A 546 -4.37 -28.41 -15.44
N ASP A 547 -4.33 -28.70 -16.75
CA ASP A 547 -3.79 -29.94 -17.28
C ASP A 547 -2.91 -29.69 -18.52
N PRO A 548 -1.89 -30.55 -18.77
CA PRO A 548 -0.92 -30.31 -19.85
C PRO A 548 -1.55 -30.22 -21.25
N TRP A 549 -2.60 -30.99 -21.54
CA TRP A 549 -3.19 -31.09 -22.87
C TRP A 549 -4.12 -29.92 -23.20
N SER A 550 -4.93 -29.48 -22.22
CA SER A 550 -5.70 -28.25 -22.36
C SER A 550 -4.80 -27.03 -22.38
N PHE A 551 -3.69 -27.06 -21.64
CA PHE A 551 -2.74 -25.96 -21.61
C PHE A 551 -1.95 -25.83 -22.92
N GLU A 552 -1.58 -26.94 -23.55
CA GLU A 552 -1.05 -26.92 -24.91
C GLU A 552 -2.02 -26.30 -25.92
N ARG A 553 -3.30 -26.72 -25.90
CA ARG A 553 -4.34 -26.14 -26.76
C ARG A 553 -4.53 -24.65 -26.52
N LEU A 554 -4.53 -24.22 -25.27
CA LEU A 554 -4.59 -22.80 -24.92
C LEU A 554 -3.38 -22.04 -25.48
N ARG A 555 -2.16 -22.55 -25.29
CA ARG A 555 -0.95 -21.90 -25.79
C ARG A 555 -0.98 -21.73 -27.31
N ASP A 556 -1.32 -22.79 -28.04
CA ASP A 556 -1.38 -22.73 -29.50
C ASP A 556 -2.47 -21.76 -29.99
N PHE A 557 -3.64 -21.77 -29.34
CA PHE A 557 -4.70 -20.80 -29.61
C PHE A 557 -4.25 -19.35 -29.36
N MET A 558 -3.61 -19.09 -28.21
CA MET A 558 -3.14 -17.76 -27.84
C MET A 558 -2.02 -17.25 -28.74
N VAL A 559 -1.14 -18.13 -29.25
CA VAL A 559 -0.14 -17.74 -30.26
C VAL A 559 -0.81 -17.34 -31.57
N GLN A 560 -1.80 -18.11 -32.03
CA GLN A 560 -2.53 -17.79 -33.26
C GLN A 560 -3.30 -16.47 -33.14
N GLU A 561 -4.04 -16.28 -32.04
CA GLU A 561 -4.78 -15.03 -31.80
C GLU A 561 -3.84 -13.85 -31.53
N GLY A 562 -2.71 -14.08 -30.86
CA GLY A 562 -1.66 -13.06 -30.65
C GLY A 562 -1.08 -12.57 -31.97
N LEU A 563 -0.75 -13.46 -32.89
CA LEU A 563 -0.26 -13.07 -34.22
C LEU A 563 -1.35 -12.38 -35.07
N ARG A 564 -2.59 -12.88 -35.01
CA ARG A 564 -3.72 -12.34 -35.78
C ARG A 564 -4.06 -10.89 -35.41
N ASN A 565 -3.98 -10.58 -34.12
CA ASN A 565 -4.40 -9.29 -33.55
C ASN A 565 -3.23 -8.38 -33.15
N SER A 566 -1.97 -8.78 -33.35
CA SER A 566 -0.78 -7.97 -32.98
C SER A 566 -0.66 -6.70 -33.83
N PRO A 567 -0.72 -5.51 -33.21
CA PRO A 567 -0.46 -4.25 -33.91
C PRO A 567 0.99 -4.15 -34.39
N GLU A 568 1.95 -4.76 -33.68
CA GLU A 568 3.37 -4.76 -34.07
C GLU A 568 3.59 -5.51 -35.38
N ALA A 569 2.93 -6.66 -35.55
CA ALA A 569 2.96 -7.43 -36.80
C ALA A 569 2.35 -6.62 -37.95
N ARG A 570 1.21 -5.97 -37.72
CA ARG A 570 0.55 -5.09 -38.70
C ARG A 570 1.39 -3.87 -39.08
N GLN A 571 2.12 -3.29 -38.13
CA GLN A 571 3.05 -2.20 -38.41
C GLN A 571 4.17 -2.65 -39.36
N VAL A 572 4.71 -3.85 -39.20
CA VAL A 572 5.73 -4.40 -40.10
C VAL A 572 5.15 -4.70 -41.48
N GLU A 573 3.92 -5.25 -41.55
CA GLU A 573 3.21 -5.46 -42.82
C GLU A 573 3.00 -4.14 -43.57
N ALA A 574 2.53 -3.09 -42.89
CA ALA A 574 2.33 -1.77 -43.48
C ALA A 574 3.65 -1.17 -44.00
N ARG A 575 4.75 -1.31 -43.24
CA ARG A 575 6.10 -0.92 -43.72
C ARG A 575 6.53 -1.72 -44.94
N ARG A 576 6.24 -3.03 -44.98
CA ARG A 576 6.52 -3.88 -46.14
C ARG A 576 5.70 -3.46 -47.36
N ALA A 577 4.42 -3.14 -47.18
CA ALA A 577 3.56 -2.62 -48.25
C ALA A 577 4.08 -1.28 -48.80
N ALA A 578 4.53 -0.37 -47.92
CA ALA A 578 5.17 0.89 -48.34
C ALA A 578 6.43 0.64 -49.18
N GLN A 579 7.29 -0.28 -48.73
CA GLN A 579 8.53 -0.62 -49.42
C GLN A 579 8.29 -1.37 -50.74
N GLN A 580 7.26 -2.22 -50.79
CA GLN A 580 6.82 -2.91 -52.00
C GLN A 580 6.32 -1.90 -53.04
N ARG A 581 5.53 -0.91 -52.63
CA ARG A 581 5.09 0.17 -53.51
C ARG A 581 6.25 0.96 -54.09
N ILE A 582 7.30 1.19 -53.28
CA ILE A 582 8.56 1.82 -53.75
C ILE A 582 9.24 0.94 -54.80
N HIS A 583 9.40 -0.36 -54.54
CA HIS A 583 10.00 -1.28 -55.50
C HIS A 583 9.28 -1.28 -56.86
N GLU A 584 7.95 -1.41 -56.85
CA GLU A 584 7.13 -1.36 -58.06
C GLU A 584 7.24 -0.02 -58.78
N GLY A 585 7.23 1.08 -58.02
CA GLY A 585 7.38 2.43 -58.54
C GLY A 585 8.73 2.64 -59.24
N ARG A 586 9.82 2.18 -58.62
CA ARG A 586 11.15 2.23 -59.23
C ARG A 586 11.26 1.41 -60.51
N GLY A 587 10.59 0.26 -60.58
CA GLY A 587 10.50 -0.53 -61.80
C GLY A 587 9.78 0.23 -62.92
N ARG A 588 8.61 0.80 -62.62
CA ARG A 588 7.81 1.57 -63.56
C ARG A 588 8.49 2.87 -64.03
N GLU A 589 9.22 3.56 -63.15
CA GLU A 589 10.01 4.75 -63.45
C GLU A 589 11.12 4.53 -64.51
N LEU A 590 11.49 3.28 -64.79
CA LEU A 590 12.50 2.96 -65.81
C LEU A 590 12.03 3.21 -67.24
N TRP A 591 10.72 3.16 -67.48
CA TRP A 591 10.16 3.25 -68.84
C TRP A 591 8.89 4.10 -68.96
N LEU A 592 8.18 4.38 -67.85
CA LEU A 592 6.99 5.22 -67.90
C LEU A 592 7.35 6.71 -67.96
N PRO A 593 6.79 7.48 -68.92
CA PRO A 593 6.94 8.93 -68.96
C PRO A 593 6.26 9.64 -67.79
N GLU A 594 6.74 10.84 -67.50
CA GLU A 594 5.99 11.84 -66.73
C GLU A 594 5.22 12.75 -67.68
N PHE A 595 3.97 13.05 -67.33
CA PHE A 595 3.08 13.95 -68.05
C PHE A 595 2.75 15.14 -67.14
N PHE A 596 2.95 16.36 -67.65
CA PHE A 596 2.58 17.56 -66.93
C PHE A 596 2.09 18.65 -67.89
N VAL A 597 1.23 19.51 -67.37
CA VAL A 597 0.79 20.74 -68.04
C VAL A 597 1.34 21.92 -67.25
N GLU A 598 1.86 22.91 -67.95
CA GLU A 598 2.37 24.15 -67.36
C GLU A 598 1.82 25.32 -68.16
N GLY A 599 1.45 26.39 -67.48
CA GLY A 599 1.00 27.61 -68.12
C GLY A 599 1.39 28.82 -67.32
N GLY A 600 1.71 29.91 -68.02
CA GLY A 600 2.17 31.15 -67.44
C GLY A 600 1.41 32.34 -67.98
N ILE A 601 1.31 33.38 -67.17
CA ILE A 601 1.04 34.75 -67.61
C ILE A 601 2.18 35.64 -67.13
N GLN A 602 2.59 36.57 -67.99
CA GLN A 602 3.61 37.57 -67.70
C GLN A 602 3.04 38.96 -67.95
N HIS A 603 3.33 39.90 -67.05
CA HIS A 603 3.00 41.31 -67.21
C HIS A 603 4.18 42.21 -66.84
N ASP A 604 4.71 42.94 -67.83
CA ASP A 604 5.75 43.95 -67.65
C ASP A 604 5.11 45.29 -67.24
N PHE A 605 5.01 45.55 -65.94
CA PHE A 605 4.31 46.74 -65.42
C PHE A 605 5.21 47.98 -65.35
N TRP A 606 6.54 47.82 -65.40
CA TRP A 606 7.49 48.92 -65.53
C TRP A 606 8.66 48.53 -66.44
N ARG A 607 9.00 49.43 -67.37
CA ARG A 607 10.11 49.29 -68.31
C ARG A 607 10.77 50.65 -68.46
N ASP A 608 12.10 50.71 -68.39
CA ASP A 608 12.89 51.94 -68.53
C ASP A 608 14.28 51.66 -69.14
N GLY A 609 14.94 52.69 -69.64
CA GLY A 609 16.25 52.60 -70.31
C GLY A 609 16.20 52.02 -71.73
N GLU A 610 17.34 51.49 -72.20
CA GLU A 610 17.45 50.93 -73.55
C GLU A 610 16.47 49.76 -73.77
N GLY A 611 15.80 49.73 -74.93
CA GLY A 611 14.79 48.69 -75.25
C GLY A 611 13.43 48.82 -74.54
N ALA A 612 13.19 49.89 -73.78
CA ALA A 612 11.89 50.13 -73.14
C ALA A 612 10.77 50.49 -74.13
N THR A 613 11.11 51.15 -75.24
CA THR A 613 10.19 51.55 -76.31
C THR A 613 10.89 51.45 -77.67
N VAL A 614 10.12 51.40 -78.76
CA VAL A 614 10.67 51.54 -80.12
C VAL A 614 11.08 53.00 -80.37
N PRO A 615 12.33 53.29 -80.81
CA PRO A 615 12.77 54.65 -81.11
C PRO A 615 11.95 55.32 -82.23
N GLU A 616 11.71 56.62 -82.09
CA GLU A 616 11.08 57.45 -83.13
C GLU A 616 12.11 58.36 -83.83
N PRO A 617 12.09 58.49 -85.18
CA PRO A 617 11.12 57.91 -86.10
C PRO A 617 11.29 56.38 -86.26
N ASN A 618 10.18 55.65 -86.43
CA ASN A 618 10.14 54.19 -86.64
C ASN A 618 9.94 53.80 -88.14
N PRO A 619 10.93 54.00 -89.02
CA PRO A 619 10.80 53.77 -90.46
C PRO A 619 10.64 52.28 -90.83
N LEU A 620 10.94 51.37 -89.91
CA LEU A 620 10.84 49.91 -90.10
C LEU A 620 9.49 49.33 -89.63
N GLY A 621 8.60 50.15 -89.08
CA GLY A 621 7.26 49.73 -88.64
C GLY A 621 7.28 48.69 -87.52
N ILE A 622 8.29 48.72 -86.66
CA ILE A 622 8.45 47.74 -85.57
C ILE A 622 7.32 47.97 -84.54
N PRO A 623 6.50 46.97 -84.20
CA PRO A 623 5.45 47.12 -83.20
C PRO A 623 6.06 47.39 -81.80
N GLN A 624 5.37 48.18 -80.98
CA GLN A 624 5.78 48.39 -79.60
C GLN A 624 5.78 47.04 -78.84
N PRO A 625 6.72 46.82 -77.90
CA PRO A 625 6.76 45.59 -77.12
C PRO A 625 5.43 45.38 -76.36
N ASP A 626 4.84 44.20 -76.50
CA ASP A 626 3.67 43.84 -75.70
C ASP A 626 4.08 43.65 -74.24
N LYS A 627 3.31 44.25 -73.34
CA LYS A 627 3.53 44.19 -71.89
C LYS A 627 2.80 43.01 -71.27
N PHE A 628 1.98 42.26 -72.00
CA PHE A 628 1.28 41.09 -71.50
C PHE A 628 1.57 39.86 -72.38
N GLY A 629 1.89 38.74 -71.75
CA GLY A 629 2.11 37.47 -72.44
C GLY A 629 1.45 36.32 -71.70
N TRP A 630 1.08 35.27 -72.43
CA TRP A 630 0.63 34.01 -71.85
C TRP A 630 1.13 32.83 -72.66
N ASP A 631 1.36 31.71 -71.98
CA ASP A 631 1.76 30.44 -72.58
C ASP A 631 1.08 29.28 -71.88
N VAL A 632 0.77 28.21 -72.62
CA VAL A 632 0.32 26.92 -72.09
C VAL A 632 1.02 25.82 -72.87
N GLY A 633 1.67 24.91 -72.16
CA GLY A 633 2.41 23.78 -72.72
C GLY A 633 2.01 22.45 -72.08
N LEU A 634 1.88 21.43 -72.92
CA LEU A 634 1.77 20.04 -72.50
C LEU A 634 3.13 19.36 -72.71
N PHE A 635 3.66 18.76 -71.66
CA PHE A 635 5.00 18.19 -71.67
C PHE A 635 4.97 16.69 -71.34
N LEU A 636 5.81 15.95 -72.08
CA LEU A 636 6.10 14.54 -71.87
C LEU A 636 7.60 14.40 -71.61
N ALA A 637 7.97 13.86 -70.46
CA ALA A 637 9.37 13.60 -70.09
C ALA A 637 9.62 12.08 -69.98
N ILE A 638 10.40 11.53 -70.91
CA ILE A 638 10.86 10.13 -70.87
C ILE A 638 12.35 10.09 -70.49
N PRO A 639 12.74 9.51 -69.35
CA PRO A 639 14.14 9.33 -69.00
C PRO A 639 14.76 8.23 -69.88
N LEU A 640 15.63 8.60 -70.83
CA LEU A 640 16.27 7.63 -71.73
C LEU A 640 17.40 6.82 -71.07
N SER A 641 18.08 7.40 -70.08
CA SER A 641 19.11 6.72 -69.30
C SER A 641 19.27 7.39 -67.93
N ARG A 642 19.52 6.58 -66.91
CA ARG A 642 19.91 7.03 -65.55
C ARG A 642 21.29 6.50 -65.14
N GLY A 643 22.12 6.10 -66.10
CA GLY A 643 23.48 5.57 -65.81
C GLY A 643 23.49 4.33 -64.90
N GLY A 644 22.49 3.46 -65.01
CA GLY A 644 22.34 2.25 -64.17
C GLY A 644 21.79 2.48 -62.76
N SER A 645 21.72 3.73 -62.27
CA SER A 645 21.23 4.06 -60.93
C SER A 645 19.78 3.61 -60.69
N GLY A 646 18.89 3.78 -61.66
CA GLY A 646 17.48 3.37 -61.53
C GLY A 646 17.31 1.85 -61.29
N VAL A 647 18.09 1.03 -61.98
CA VAL A 647 18.08 -0.44 -61.78
C VAL A 647 18.65 -0.80 -60.42
N ALA A 648 19.72 -0.13 -59.98
CA ALA A 648 20.30 -0.33 -58.66
C ALA A 648 19.32 0.07 -57.54
N GLU A 649 18.60 1.18 -57.68
CA GLU A 649 17.56 1.61 -56.73
C GLU A 649 16.38 0.62 -56.67
N MET A 650 15.94 0.10 -57.82
CA MET A 650 14.89 -0.93 -57.88
C MET A 650 15.33 -2.23 -57.18
N ARG A 651 16.55 -2.71 -57.44
CA ARG A 651 17.11 -3.91 -56.79
C ARG A 651 17.30 -3.69 -55.29
N ARG A 652 17.80 -2.51 -54.88
CA ARG A 652 17.89 -2.13 -53.47
C ARG A 652 16.52 -2.17 -52.80
N ALA A 653 15.48 -1.65 -53.47
CA ALA A 653 14.12 -1.69 -52.95
C ALA A 653 13.60 -3.13 -52.79
N ALA A 654 13.90 -4.03 -53.74
CA ALA A 654 13.54 -5.44 -53.64
C ALA A 654 14.19 -6.13 -52.42
N VAL A 655 15.49 -5.94 -52.23
CA VAL A 655 16.22 -6.47 -51.06
C VAL A 655 15.65 -5.92 -49.74
N LEU A 656 15.20 -4.66 -49.72
CA LEU A 656 14.55 -4.09 -48.55
C LEU A 656 13.16 -4.69 -48.27
N VAL A 657 12.43 -5.13 -49.29
CA VAL A 657 11.18 -5.90 -49.11
C VAL A 657 11.48 -7.27 -48.49
N GLU A 658 12.49 -7.99 -49.01
CA GLU A 658 12.92 -9.28 -48.46
C GLU A 658 13.38 -9.13 -47.00
N ARG A 659 14.13 -8.08 -46.69
CA ARG A 659 14.50 -7.74 -45.31
C ARG A 659 13.27 -7.57 -44.42
N LEU A 660 12.23 -6.88 -44.88
CA LEU A 660 11.00 -6.66 -44.10
C LEU A 660 10.19 -7.95 -43.93
N ALA A 661 10.23 -8.89 -44.88
CA ALA A 661 9.68 -10.23 -44.70
C ALA A 661 10.40 -10.98 -43.56
N ALA A 662 11.75 -10.97 -43.55
CA ALA A 662 12.51 -11.56 -42.45
C ALA A 662 12.27 -10.86 -41.09
N VAL A 663 12.02 -9.55 -41.09
CA VAL A 663 11.63 -8.81 -39.87
C VAL A 663 10.26 -9.27 -39.38
N PHE A 664 9.30 -9.52 -40.28
CA PHE A 664 7.99 -10.06 -39.92
C PHE A 664 8.11 -11.45 -39.30
N ASP A 665 8.88 -12.36 -39.91
CA ASP A 665 9.11 -13.70 -39.38
C ASP A 665 9.72 -13.65 -37.97
N ARG A 666 10.66 -12.72 -37.74
CA ARG A 666 11.23 -12.48 -36.41
C ARG A 666 10.20 -11.95 -35.41
N VAL A 667 9.30 -11.05 -35.81
CA VAL A 667 8.22 -10.57 -34.94
C VAL A 667 7.27 -11.71 -34.60
N ALA A 668 6.90 -12.54 -35.57
CA ALA A 668 6.06 -13.72 -35.33
C ALA A 668 6.73 -14.71 -34.35
N GLN A 669 8.03 -14.94 -34.50
CA GLN A 669 8.80 -15.78 -33.56
C GLN A 669 8.84 -15.17 -32.14
N ASN A 670 9.01 -13.86 -32.02
CA ASN A 670 9.01 -13.17 -30.73
C ASN A 670 7.63 -13.25 -30.05
N ILE A 671 6.55 -13.11 -30.82
CA ILE A 671 5.17 -13.26 -30.32
C ILE A 671 4.95 -14.70 -29.83
N ASP A 672 5.32 -15.71 -30.63
CA ASP A 672 5.22 -17.12 -30.22
C ASP A 672 5.98 -17.39 -28.92
N THR A 673 7.25 -16.96 -28.87
CA THR A 673 8.12 -17.16 -27.70
C THR A 673 7.58 -16.41 -26.48
N GLY A 674 7.17 -15.16 -26.64
CA GLY A 674 6.64 -14.31 -25.58
C GLY A 674 5.34 -14.84 -24.99
N VAL A 675 4.35 -15.14 -25.82
CA VAL A 675 3.05 -15.69 -25.39
C VAL A 675 3.24 -17.01 -24.64
N ARG A 676 4.06 -17.93 -25.18
CA ARG A 676 4.31 -19.21 -24.52
C ARG A 676 5.02 -19.04 -23.18
N THR A 677 6.00 -18.14 -23.11
CA THR A 677 6.75 -17.86 -21.88
C THR A 677 5.85 -17.26 -20.80
N GLU A 678 5.04 -16.26 -21.15
CA GLU A 678 4.12 -15.62 -20.20
C GLU A 678 3.04 -16.58 -19.70
N LEU A 679 2.51 -17.45 -20.57
CA LEU A 679 1.56 -18.48 -20.13
C LEU A 679 2.19 -19.48 -19.16
N TYR A 680 3.44 -19.88 -19.38
CA TYR A 680 4.17 -20.74 -18.44
C TYR A 680 4.44 -20.02 -17.10
N ASN A 681 4.85 -18.75 -17.15
CA ASN A 681 5.06 -17.94 -15.95
C ASN A 681 3.75 -17.80 -15.14
N ALA A 682 2.64 -17.52 -15.81
CA ALA A 682 1.33 -17.42 -15.20
C ALA A 682 0.89 -18.75 -14.55
N ALA A 683 1.05 -19.88 -15.25
CA ALA A 683 0.73 -21.21 -14.71
C ALA A 683 1.59 -21.54 -13.48
N ALA A 684 2.90 -21.26 -13.54
CA ALA A 684 3.81 -21.47 -12.41
C ALA A 684 3.44 -20.57 -11.21
N ALA A 685 3.09 -19.30 -11.45
CA ALA A 685 2.64 -18.39 -10.40
C ALA A 685 1.34 -18.87 -9.73
N MET A 686 0.34 -19.31 -10.50
CA MET A 686 -0.92 -19.84 -9.98
C MET A 686 -0.73 -21.09 -9.09
N ALA A 687 0.20 -21.98 -9.48
CA ALA A 687 0.57 -23.15 -8.69
C ALA A 687 1.32 -22.73 -7.41
N SER A 688 2.29 -21.82 -7.54
CA SER A 688 3.12 -21.32 -6.44
C SER A 688 2.29 -20.64 -5.34
N VAL A 689 1.28 -19.84 -5.70
CA VAL A 689 0.38 -19.18 -4.71
C VAL A 689 -0.31 -20.22 -3.81
N GLY A 690 -0.85 -21.28 -4.40
CA GLY A 690 -1.53 -22.34 -3.63
C GLY A 690 -0.57 -23.11 -2.71
N LEU A 691 0.65 -23.40 -3.17
CA LEU A 691 1.68 -24.07 -2.36
C LEU A 691 2.19 -23.18 -1.23
N THR A 692 2.43 -21.90 -1.52
CA THR A 692 2.89 -20.90 -0.54
C THR A 692 1.83 -20.68 0.54
N ARG A 693 0.54 -20.67 0.18
CA ARG A 693 -0.55 -20.60 1.16
C ARG A 693 -0.57 -21.80 2.11
N LYS A 694 -0.37 -23.02 1.60
CA LYS A 694 -0.25 -24.22 2.45
C LYS A 694 0.95 -24.14 3.39
N ALA A 695 2.10 -23.69 2.88
CA ALA A 695 3.29 -23.47 3.70
C ALA A 695 3.07 -22.41 4.78
N ALA A 696 2.40 -21.30 4.45
CA ALA A 696 2.07 -20.24 5.39
C ALA A 696 1.14 -20.72 6.52
N VAL A 697 0.13 -21.55 6.21
CA VAL A 697 -0.75 -22.15 7.24
C VAL A 697 0.03 -23.09 8.16
N ALA A 698 0.90 -23.94 7.59
CA ALA A 698 1.74 -24.83 8.40
C ALA A 698 2.72 -24.05 9.28
N ALA A 699 3.34 -22.98 8.76
CA ALA A 699 4.22 -22.10 9.49
C ALA A 699 3.50 -21.37 10.62
N ALA A 700 2.27 -20.87 10.39
CA ALA A 700 1.46 -20.24 11.41
C ALA A 700 1.11 -21.20 12.56
N ASN A 701 0.71 -22.44 12.24
CA ASN A 701 0.45 -23.46 13.27
C ASN A 701 1.71 -23.82 14.07
N ASN A 702 2.86 -23.93 13.38
CA ASN A 702 4.13 -24.17 14.05
C ASN A 702 4.53 -23.01 14.97
N LEU A 703 4.31 -21.77 14.54
CA LEU A 703 4.60 -20.58 15.34
C LEU A 703 3.81 -20.58 16.64
N VAL A 704 2.53 -20.95 16.61
CA VAL A 704 1.68 -21.08 17.81
C VAL A 704 2.26 -22.11 18.78
N LEU A 705 2.65 -23.29 18.29
CA LEU A 705 3.24 -24.36 19.10
C LEU A 705 4.57 -23.94 19.72
N VAL A 706 5.49 -23.39 18.91
CA VAL A 706 6.82 -22.97 19.38
C VAL A 706 6.70 -21.82 20.37
N THR A 707 5.77 -20.88 20.15
CA THR A 707 5.49 -19.80 21.11
C THR A 707 5.03 -20.36 22.45
N ASP A 708 4.12 -21.34 22.47
CA ASP A 708 3.68 -22.00 23.72
C ASP A 708 4.84 -22.75 24.41
N LEU A 709 5.65 -23.49 23.65
CA LEU A 709 6.82 -24.16 24.21
C LEU A 709 7.85 -23.17 24.79
N TYR A 710 8.07 -22.03 24.12
CA TYR A 710 8.99 -20.99 24.59
C TYR A 710 8.42 -20.31 25.85
N ARG A 711 7.10 -20.06 25.91
CA ARG A 711 6.42 -19.57 27.12
C ARG A 711 6.64 -20.49 28.31
N ARG A 712 6.59 -21.81 28.08
CA ARG A 712 6.81 -22.84 29.12
C ARG A 712 8.31 -23.12 29.40
N GLY A 713 9.23 -22.39 28.77
CA GLY A 713 10.67 -22.59 28.93
C GLY A 713 11.20 -23.92 28.37
N LYS A 714 10.45 -24.57 27.47
CA LYS A 714 10.83 -25.87 26.86
C LYS A 714 11.72 -25.74 25.64
N VAL A 715 11.78 -24.56 25.02
CA VAL A 715 12.64 -24.25 23.86
C VAL A 715 13.36 -22.92 24.08
N ASP A 716 14.46 -22.74 23.34
CA ASP A 716 15.30 -21.54 23.35
C ASP A 716 14.81 -20.46 22.37
N ILE A 717 15.24 -19.22 22.59
CA ILE A 717 14.99 -18.07 21.71
C ILE A 717 15.44 -18.32 20.27
N ILE A 718 16.44 -19.17 20.01
CA ILE A 718 16.86 -19.48 18.63
C ILE A 718 15.78 -20.26 17.86
N THR A 719 14.93 -21.00 18.58
CA THR A 719 13.87 -21.83 17.98
C THR A 719 12.62 -21.02 17.63
N LEU A 720 12.37 -19.94 18.38
CA LEU A 720 11.27 -18.99 18.19
C LEU A 720 11.66 -17.91 17.18
#